data_AF-A0AAD8XX00-F1
#
_entry.id   AF-A0AAD8XX00-F1
#
_cell.length_a   1.000
_cell.length_b   1.000
_cell.length_c   1.000
_cell.angle_alpha   90.00
_cell.angle_beta   90.00
_cell.angle_gamma   90.00
#
_symmetry.space_group_name_H-M   'P 1'
#
loop_
_entity.id
_entity.type
_entity.pdbx_description
1 polymer ?
#
loop_
_entity_poly.entity_id
_entity_poly.type
_entity_poly.pdbx_seq_one_letter_code
_entity_poly.pdbx_strand_id
1 'polypeptide(L)'
;MHLLDLQSTSIWTTATMDLHILNVDHGDLTSISRPGFSAKKRIVHSEELINKAIFRSSQAEANENEGILASGRLDMSSLVSGGAGTGKTLLIIRKVASEEPSRRVLVVTRLPRLVNVIKTAVEEKRDDGVENLSFTTYDDLVQLLARRVVPDDDSHYESFVQFDRIRFDCDDSNISFSREFINDFLNSKERKEMKSHEIEPLTLWHAIIVIKSNSNCARTKQPLSLDDYITLPISFGLTQTQRKLCYDLFLKYEEWRHNGHYWDEMDRVLYVMTHGPSVFRDDKFIPWAARVNRFGEMDLLDDEGTPLYPFFYDVVCADEAQDFTEIDLLLFTKMSASIRSLFLSADVAQSVEVGVNMRATTVNDVFHSLVKNGKHQVKDVLQYIDLLKNHRTHAQNLAIGQAVRSILARSFQIPMTRESALIKGDLPKTMMMKKIRDLADASIFQGGNIVFVAPDEKVHELRLQFQALEIHNDVFGVREAKGLEFDACALLGFFGHFEELGSKDEWQNVLRWLSSSSTTTKTSSTGEKVDGLMLTDCDYRLSAPNVSDEAMMLYTALTRARNHLYLIELEGAGKGKKQGKPLAQFAFRRLKDLGLAKPVSFIKEGHVEMTPAEHKARGVLYVTQALNMSRNMAPFSNVKGKFMEAMSRFAPEKGNDKDLLDKCEKHLDALTKMHGLMKFAKESFLRGGAYNLEGRFAEVLEFEQMASEFFSQFLCDSFLVTEIHAVRLLIEEVVDGTPYETHFKSICATVKELEQAI
;
A
#
# COMPACT_ATOMS: atom_id res chain seq x y z
N MET A 1 -27.18 -9.15 -32.60
CA MET A 1 -25.92 -9.01 -31.81
C MET A 1 -26.00 -9.98 -30.65
N HIS A 2 -25.22 -11.06 -30.70
CA HIS A 2 -25.16 -12.04 -29.62
C HIS A 2 -23.77 -11.97 -28.99
N LEU A 3 -23.72 -11.88 -27.67
CA LEU A 3 -22.51 -12.07 -26.89
C LEU A 3 -22.35 -13.58 -26.76
N LEU A 4 -21.24 -14.12 -27.26
CA LEU A 4 -20.88 -15.52 -27.08
C LEU A 4 -19.58 -15.56 -26.31
N ASP A 5 -19.63 -16.26 -25.20
CA ASP A 5 -18.48 -16.77 -24.48
C ASP A 5 -17.98 -18.01 -25.23
N LEU A 6 -16.82 -17.90 -25.88
CA LEU A 6 -16.23 -19.01 -26.65
C LEU A 6 -15.09 -19.72 -25.88
N GLN A 7 -14.66 -19.16 -24.74
CA GLN A 7 -13.63 -19.70 -23.86
C GLN A 7 -13.90 -19.17 -22.44
N SER A 8 -14.75 -19.89 -21.69
CA SER A 8 -15.27 -19.42 -20.41
C SER A 8 -14.21 -19.50 -19.31
N THR A 9 -13.57 -18.38 -18.96
CA THR A 9 -12.96 -18.16 -17.65
C THR A 9 -13.13 -16.71 -17.14
N SER A 10 -14.12 -16.51 -16.26
CA SER A 10 -14.42 -15.41 -15.31
C SER A 10 -14.28 -13.89 -15.63
N ILE A 11 -15.38 -13.12 -15.40
CA ILE A 11 -15.42 -11.63 -15.49
C ILE A 11 -14.80 -10.95 -14.24
N TRP A 12 -14.49 -11.68 -13.15
CA TRP A 12 -14.06 -11.10 -11.87
C TRP A 12 -12.93 -11.86 -11.16
N THR A 13 -12.27 -12.79 -11.85
CA THR A 13 -10.97 -13.26 -11.41
C THR A 13 -9.92 -12.19 -11.68
N THR A 14 -8.81 -12.28 -10.98
CA THR A 14 -7.56 -11.60 -11.36
C THR A 14 -6.97 -12.13 -12.67
N ALA A 15 -7.64 -13.07 -13.37
CA ALA A 15 -7.35 -13.46 -14.75
C ALA A 15 -8.19 -12.61 -15.74
N THR A 16 -7.59 -12.29 -16.88
CA THR A 16 -8.15 -11.41 -17.91
C THR A 16 -9.32 -12.07 -18.63
N MET A 17 -10.45 -11.38 -18.76
CA MET A 17 -11.60 -11.87 -19.51
C MET A 17 -11.76 -11.17 -20.88
N ASP A 18 -11.89 -11.97 -21.94
CA ASP A 18 -12.05 -11.48 -23.31
C ASP A 18 -13.51 -11.57 -23.79
N LEU A 19 -14.25 -10.46 -23.70
CA LEU A 19 -15.63 -10.37 -24.24
C LEU A 19 -15.63 -9.97 -25.72
N HIS A 20 -16.08 -10.87 -26.60
CA HIS A 20 -16.10 -10.64 -28.05
C HIS A 20 -17.50 -10.34 -28.62
N ILE A 21 -17.58 -9.45 -29.61
CA ILE A 21 -18.81 -9.21 -30.39
C ILE A 21 -18.79 -10.06 -31.66
N LEU A 22 -19.86 -10.84 -31.86
CA LEU A 22 -20.18 -11.46 -33.14
C LEU A 22 -21.36 -10.73 -33.79
N ASN A 23 -21.11 -10.15 -34.96
CA ASN A 23 -22.14 -9.49 -35.73
C ASN A 23 -22.82 -10.50 -36.67
N VAL A 24 -23.89 -11.09 -36.15
CA VAL A 24 -24.65 -12.15 -36.85
C VAL A 24 -25.22 -11.66 -38.18
N ASP A 25 -25.58 -10.38 -38.26
CA ASP A 25 -26.11 -9.76 -39.49
C ASP A 25 -25.01 -9.56 -40.57
N HIS A 26 -23.74 -9.75 -40.21
CA HIS A 26 -22.59 -9.71 -41.13
C HIS A 26 -21.95 -11.08 -41.38
N GLY A 27 -22.58 -12.17 -40.91
CA GLY A 27 -22.13 -13.54 -41.19
C GLY A 27 -20.96 -14.02 -40.33
N ASP A 28 -20.60 -13.29 -39.26
CA ASP A 28 -19.52 -13.65 -38.33
C ASP A 28 -19.73 -15.03 -37.71
N LEU A 29 -20.98 -15.40 -37.44
CA LEU A 29 -21.34 -16.72 -36.88
C LEU A 29 -20.88 -17.89 -37.78
N THR A 30 -20.91 -17.70 -39.10
CA THR A 30 -20.43 -18.70 -40.08
C THR A 30 -18.92 -18.66 -40.30
N SER A 31 -18.26 -17.62 -39.81
CA SER A 31 -16.81 -17.39 -39.97
C SER A 31 -15.99 -17.86 -38.77
N ILE A 32 -16.62 -18.14 -37.62
CA ILE A 32 -16.00 -18.70 -36.41
C ILE A 32 -15.23 -20.00 -36.70
N SER A 33 -15.71 -20.83 -37.62
CA SER A 33 -15.06 -22.09 -37.99
C SER A 33 -13.91 -21.95 -38.99
N ARG A 34 -13.63 -20.73 -39.48
CA ARG A 34 -12.55 -20.49 -40.44
C ARG A 34 -11.23 -20.20 -39.71
N PRO A 35 -10.12 -20.85 -40.08
CA PRO A 35 -8.81 -20.51 -39.52
C PRO A 35 -8.45 -19.04 -39.86
N GLY A 36 -8.13 -18.25 -38.82
CA GLY A 36 -7.71 -16.84 -38.95
C GLY A 36 -8.79 -15.79 -38.63
N PHE A 37 -9.99 -16.18 -38.20
CA PHE A 37 -11.02 -15.23 -37.75
C PHE A 37 -10.75 -14.75 -36.30
N SER A 38 -10.79 -13.44 -36.06
CA SER A 38 -10.64 -12.82 -34.73
C SER A 38 -11.82 -11.86 -34.48
N ALA A 39 -12.54 -12.06 -33.37
CA ALA A 39 -13.70 -11.26 -33.01
C ALA A 39 -13.32 -10.02 -32.19
N LYS A 40 -14.06 -8.92 -32.33
CA LYS A 40 -13.71 -7.61 -31.74
C LYS A 40 -14.05 -7.57 -30.24
N LYS A 41 -13.07 -7.25 -29.37
CA LYS A 41 -13.19 -7.22 -27.88
C LYS A 41 -13.93 -5.97 -27.37
N ARG A 42 -14.69 -6.04 -26.27
CA ARG A 42 -15.32 -4.90 -25.58
C ARG A 42 -15.26 -4.99 -24.05
N ILE A 43 -15.00 -3.86 -23.37
CA ILE A 43 -14.94 -3.69 -21.91
C ILE A 43 -16.32 -3.32 -21.33
N VAL A 44 -16.61 -3.73 -20.09
CA VAL A 44 -17.86 -3.43 -19.37
C VAL A 44 -17.95 -1.94 -19.05
N HIS A 45 -19.06 -1.32 -19.43
CA HIS A 45 -19.27 0.12 -19.41
C HIS A 45 -19.10 0.79 -18.02
N SER A 46 -19.28 0.06 -16.91
CA SER A 46 -19.13 0.58 -15.54
C SER A 46 -17.67 0.75 -15.11
N GLU A 47 -16.79 -0.18 -15.48
CA GLU A 47 -15.35 -0.10 -15.20
C GLU A 47 -14.70 1.02 -16.01
N GLU A 48 -15.09 1.15 -17.28
CA GLU A 48 -14.65 2.24 -18.15
C GLU A 48 -15.06 3.61 -17.58
N LEU A 49 -16.27 3.73 -16.99
CA LEU A 49 -16.72 4.97 -16.34
C LEU A 49 -15.97 5.27 -15.04
N ILE A 50 -15.63 4.25 -14.25
CA ILE A 50 -14.82 4.38 -13.02
C ILE A 50 -13.38 4.74 -13.37
N ASN A 51 -12.75 4.05 -14.32
CA ASN A 51 -11.41 4.34 -14.81
C ASN A 51 -11.33 5.73 -15.45
N LYS A 52 -12.33 6.13 -16.24
CA LYS A 52 -12.46 7.50 -16.78
C LYS A 52 -12.71 8.54 -15.70
N ALA A 53 -13.35 8.21 -14.58
CA ALA A 53 -13.56 9.13 -13.46
C ALA A 53 -12.31 9.30 -12.59
N ILE A 54 -11.60 8.19 -12.32
CA ILE A 54 -10.36 8.16 -11.52
C ILE A 54 -9.22 8.82 -12.30
N PHE A 55 -9.02 8.45 -13.58
CA PHE A 55 -7.96 8.97 -14.44
C PHE A 55 -8.51 9.87 -15.55
N ARG A 56 -9.29 10.91 -15.21
CA ARG A 56 -9.57 11.99 -16.18
C ARG A 56 -8.26 12.65 -16.59
N SER A 57 -7.54 12.07 -17.54
CA SER A 57 -6.30 12.64 -18.07
C SER A 57 -6.68 13.78 -18.98
N SER A 58 -6.12 14.96 -18.72
CA SER A 58 -6.20 16.04 -19.70
C SER A 58 -5.32 15.68 -20.91
N GLN A 59 -5.72 16.06 -22.12
CA GLN A 59 -4.87 15.91 -23.31
C GLN A 59 -3.48 16.54 -23.11
N ALA A 60 -3.39 17.57 -22.28
CA ALA A 60 -2.13 18.22 -21.91
C ALA A 60 -1.21 17.33 -21.06
N GLU A 61 -1.75 16.64 -20.06
CA GLU A 61 -1.03 15.64 -19.25
C GLU A 61 -0.55 14.48 -20.13
N ALA A 62 -1.36 14.11 -21.12
CA ALA A 62 -0.99 13.07 -22.06
C ALA A 62 0.20 13.45 -22.95
N ASN A 63 0.19 14.65 -23.53
CA ASN A 63 1.28 15.09 -24.39
C ASN A 63 2.58 15.30 -23.60
N GLU A 64 2.49 15.76 -22.35
CA GLU A 64 3.64 15.96 -21.47
C GLU A 64 4.31 14.63 -21.09
N ASN A 65 3.53 13.64 -20.66
CA ASN A 65 4.06 12.33 -20.29
C ASN A 65 4.69 11.59 -21.48
N GLU A 66 4.14 11.74 -22.68
CA GLU A 66 4.77 11.22 -23.92
C GLU A 66 6.11 11.92 -24.21
N GLY A 67 6.16 13.25 -24.10
CA GLY A 67 7.40 13.99 -24.24
C GLY A 67 8.46 13.55 -23.23
N ILE A 68 8.07 13.30 -21.98
CA ILE A 68 8.95 12.83 -20.91
C ILE A 68 9.51 11.44 -21.25
N LEU A 69 8.66 10.47 -21.61
CA LEU A 69 9.13 9.12 -21.98
C LEU A 69 9.99 9.12 -23.24
N ALA A 70 9.66 9.94 -24.24
CA ALA A 70 10.43 10.07 -25.47
C ALA A 70 11.80 10.74 -25.24
N SER A 71 11.89 11.65 -24.28
CA SER A 71 13.15 12.29 -23.88
C SER A 71 14.00 11.45 -22.93
N GLY A 72 13.37 10.46 -22.28
CA GLY A 72 14.02 9.55 -21.34
C GLY A 72 15.01 8.64 -22.03
N ARG A 73 16.15 8.40 -21.38
CA ARG A 73 17.13 7.42 -21.85
C ARG A 73 16.60 6.01 -21.61
N LEU A 74 16.24 5.33 -22.71
CA LEU A 74 15.75 3.95 -22.68
C LEU A 74 16.82 2.93 -22.22
N ASP A 75 18.09 3.33 -22.21
CA ASP A 75 19.22 2.51 -21.77
C ASP A 75 19.54 2.64 -20.28
N MET A 76 18.66 3.25 -19.48
CA MET A 76 18.86 3.45 -18.04
C MET A 76 17.60 3.16 -17.24
N SER A 77 17.81 2.76 -15.99
CA SER A 77 16.73 2.71 -15.00
C SER A 77 16.25 4.13 -14.70
N SER A 78 15.00 4.28 -14.33
CA SER A 78 14.38 5.58 -14.10
C SER A 78 13.77 5.67 -12.70
N LEU A 79 14.03 6.76 -11.99
CA LEU A 79 13.26 7.17 -10.82
C LEU A 79 12.45 8.40 -11.18
N VAL A 80 11.13 8.25 -11.16
CA VAL A 80 10.14 9.29 -11.41
C VAL A 80 9.74 9.91 -10.07
N SER A 81 10.10 11.16 -9.86
CA SER A 81 9.79 11.94 -8.66
C SER A 81 8.76 13.01 -8.97
N GLY A 82 7.79 13.17 -8.07
CA GLY A 82 6.80 14.23 -8.16
C GLY A 82 5.74 14.10 -7.07
N GLY A 83 5.11 15.20 -6.70
CA GLY A 83 4.03 15.22 -5.72
C GLY A 83 2.78 14.48 -6.17
N ALA A 84 1.77 14.45 -5.30
CA ALA A 84 0.49 13.84 -5.61
C ALA A 84 -0.25 14.55 -6.74
N GLY A 85 -0.71 13.82 -7.76
CA GLY A 85 -1.43 14.39 -8.90
C GLY A 85 -0.54 14.90 -10.04
N THR A 86 0.74 14.52 -10.05
CA THR A 86 1.68 14.82 -11.13
C THR A 86 1.67 13.81 -12.29
N GLY A 87 0.90 12.72 -12.17
CA GLY A 87 0.77 11.71 -13.24
C GLY A 87 1.78 10.56 -13.17
N LYS A 88 2.43 10.31 -12.03
CA LYS A 88 3.41 9.22 -11.83
C LYS A 88 2.89 7.84 -12.27
N THR A 89 1.76 7.40 -11.74
CA THR A 89 1.14 6.12 -12.11
C THR A 89 0.75 6.06 -13.59
N LEU A 90 0.29 7.18 -14.15
CA LEU A 90 -0.03 7.27 -15.58
C LEU A 90 1.23 7.11 -16.45
N LEU A 91 2.38 7.60 -15.98
CA LEU A 91 3.67 7.40 -16.62
C LEU A 91 4.10 5.93 -16.58
N ILE A 92 3.87 5.21 -15.46
CA ILE A 92 4.04 3.75 -15.39
C ILE A 92 3.16 3.05 -16.42
N ILE A 93 1.85 3.33 -16.44
CA ILE A 93 0.90 2.72 -17.40
C ILE A 93 1.42 2.88 -18.83
N ARG A 94 1.86 4.08 -19.19
CA ARG A 94 2.40 4.35 -20.53
C ARG A 94 3.71 3.63 -20.80
N LYS A 95 4.63 3.64 -19.82
CA LYS A 95 5.90 2.94 -19.92
C LYS A 95 5.67 1.47 -20.23
N VAL A 96 4.83 0.79 -19.44
CA VAL A 96 4.51 -0.62 -19.62
C VAL A 96 3.79 -0.87 -20.95
N ALA A 97 2.79 -0.07 -21.30
CA ALA A 97 2.08 -0.21 -22.58
C ALA A 97 3.01 0.01 -23.80
N SER A 98 4.07 0.79 -23.65
CA SER A 98 5.06 1.05 -24.71
C SER A 98 6.21 0.04 -24.79
N GLU A 99 6.30 -0.92 -23.85
CA GLU A 99 7.33 -1.95 -23.90
C GLU A 99 7.09 -2.93 -25.06
N GLU A 100 8.17 -3.56 -25.52
CA GLU A 100 8.09 -4.58 -26.59
C GLU A 100 7.23 -5.78 -26.15
N PRO A 101 6.30 -6.28 -26.99
CA PRO A 101 5.40 -7.40 -26.67
C PRO A 101 6.09 -8.66 -26.17
N SER A 102 7.32 -8.93 -26.64
CA SER A 102 8.12 -10.09 -26.25
C SER A 102 8.79 -9.97 -24.88
N ARG A 103 8.82 -8.78 -24.28
CA ARG A 103 9.49 -8.56 -22.98
C ARG A 103 8.56 -8.89 -21.84
N ARG A 104 9.06 -9.65 -20.87
CA ARG A 104 8.38 -9.91 -19.59
C ARG A 104 8.49 -8.70 -18.69
N VAL A 105 7.37 -8.11 -18.34
CA VAL A 105 7.31 -6.90 -17.49
C VAL A 105 6.58 -7.21 -16.20
N LEU A 106 7.24 -6.93 -15.08
CA LEU A 106 6.63 -6.96 -13.76
C LEU A 106 6.18 -5.55 -13.36
N VAL A 107 4.95 -5.41 -12.88
CA VAL A 107 4.45 -4.24 -12.19
C VAL A 107 4.09 -4.61 -10.76
N VAL A 108 4.73 -3.92 -9.80
CA VAL A 108 4.51 -4.13 -8.37
C VAL A 108 4.03 -2.85 -7.69
N THR A 109 3.10 -2.97 -6.75
CA THR A 109 2.66 -1.89 -5.86
C THR A 109 2.20 -2.47 -4.53
N ARG A 110 2.25 -1.68 -3.45
CA ARG A 110 1.65 -2.07 -2.15
C ARG A 110 0.13 -1.95 -2.12
N LEU A 111 -0.50 -1.29 -3.11
CA LEU A 111 -1.93 -1.00 -3.11
C LEU A 111 -2.68 -1.96 -4.05
N PRO A 112 -3.46 -2.95 -3.53
CA PRO A 112 -4.16 -3.94 -4.37
C PRO A 112 -5.08 -3.32 -5.42
N ARG A 113 -5.74 -2.21 -5.09
CA ARG A 113 -6.61 -1.48 -6.02
C ARG A 113 -5.84 -0.91 -7.21
N LEU A 114 -4.62 -0.43 -6.95
CA LEU A 114 -3.80 0.21 -7.97
C LEU A 114 -3.26 -0.81 -8.98
N VAL A 115 -2.99 -2.05 -8.54
CA VAL A 115 -2.61 -3.17 -9.43
C VAL A 115 -3.65 -3.34 -10.55
N ASN A 116 -4.92 -3.53 -10.18
CA ASN A 116 -6.00 -3.81 -11.13
C ASN A 116 -6.25 -2.63 -12.07
N VAL A 117 -6.14 -1.42 -11.54
CA VAL A 117 -6.25 -0.18 -12.30
C VAL A 117 -5.16 -0.07 -13.36
N ILE A 118 -3.89 -0.30 -12.97
CA ILE A 118 -2.77 -0.25 -13.91
C ILE A 118 -2.93 -1.35 -14.95
N LYS A 119 -3.25 -2.57 -14.52
CA LYS A 119 -3.51 -3.72 -15.41
C LYS A 119 -4.51 -3.37 -16.50
N THR A 120 -5.71 -2.94 -16.10
CA THR A 120 -6.80 -2.59 -17.02
C THR A 120 -6.38 -1.48 -18.00
N ALA A 121 -5.74 -0.42 -17.50
CA ALA A 121 -5.33 0.71 -18.32
C ALA A 121 -4.18 0.38 -19.29
N VAL A 122 -3.34 -0.60 -18.97
CA VAL A 122 -2.28 -1.10 -19.87
C VAL A 122 -2.88 -2.00 -20.94
N GLU A 123 -3.75 -2.93 -20.56
CA GLU A 123 -4.43 -3.85 -21.47
C GLU A 123 -5.33 -3.12 -22.48
N GLU A 124 -5.94 -2.01 -22.09
CA GLU A 124 -6.69 -1.13 -23.00
C GLU A 124 -5.83 -0.47 -24.08
N LYS A 125 -4.54 -0.30 -23.81
CA LYS A 125 -3.61 0.41 -24.70
C LYS A 125 -2.73 -0.51 -25.53
N ARG A 126 -2.64 -1.79 -25.16
CA ARG A 126 -1.78 -2.77 -25.80
C ARG A 126 -2.62 -3.71 -26.64
N ASP A 127 -2.28 -3.83 -27.92
CA ASP A 127 -3.01 -4.68 -28.86
C ASP A 127 -2.57 -6.17 -28.78
N ASP A 128 -1.36 -6.45 -28.28
CA ASP A 128 -0.73 -7.78 -28.20
C ASP A 128 0.23 -7.94 -26.99
N GLY A 129 0.69 -9.16 -26.71
CA GLY A 129 1.75 -9.42 -25.71
C GLY A 129 1.34 -9.21 -24.24
N VAL A 130 0.05 -9.32 -23.92
CA VAL A 130 -0.46 -9.13 -22.54
C VAL A 130 -0.03 -10.27 -21.62
N GLU A 131 0.17 -11.47 -22.17
CA GLU A 131 0.64 -12.68 -21.47
C GLU A 131 2.04 -12.52 -20.84
N ASN A 132 2.84 -11.58 -21.34
CA ASN A 132 4.17 -11.26 -20.81
C ASN A 132 4.12 -10.20 -19.70
N LEU A 133 2.93 -9.72 -19.31
CA LEU A 133 2.76 -8.75 -18.24
C LEU A 133 2.35 -9.46 -16.94
N SER A 134 3.02 -9.10 -15.85
CA SER A 134 2.70 -9.58 -14.50
C SER A 134 2.37 -8.40 -13.62
N PHE A 135 1.14 -8.35 -13.10
CA PHE A 135 0.67 -7.32 -12.19
C PHE A 135 0.42 -7.96 -10.83
N THR A 136 1.08 -7.46 -9.79
CA THR A 136 1.02 -8.10 -8.46
C THR A 136 1.12 -7.09 -7.34
N THR A 137 0.56 -7.42 -6.19
CA THR A 137 0.88 -6.68 -4.97
C THR A 137 2.25 -7.09 -4.48
N TYR A 138 2.89 -6.22 -3.70
CA TYR A 138 4.16 -6.56 -3.08
C TYR A 138 4.07 -7.81 -2.19
N ASP A 139 3.01 -7.93 -1.38
CA ASP A 139 2.85 -9.07 -0.46
C ASP A 139 2.68 -10.39 -1.23
N ASP A 140 1.83 -10.38 -2.26
CA ASP A 140 1.61 -11.54 -3.14
C ASP A 140 2.91 -11.95 -3.85
N LEU A 141 3.68 -10.98 -4.34
CA LEU A 141 4.95 -11.24 -5.01
C LEU A 141 5.95 -11.93 -4.09
N VAL A 142 6.20 -11.37 -2.90
CA VAL A 142 7.19 -11.92 -1.98
C VAL A 142 6.72 -13.27 -1.43
N GLN A 143 5.42 -13.45 -1.20
CA GLN A 143 4.86 -14.76 -0.83
C GLN A 143 5.07 -15.80 -1.93
N LEU A 144 4.81 -15.44 -3.19
CA LEU A 144 5.02 -16.31 -4.33
C LEU A 144 6.50 -16.68 -4.49
N LEU A 145 7.41 -15.72 -4.34
CA LEU A 145 8.85 -15.95 -4.37
C LEU A 145 9.27 -16.91 -3.25
N ALA A 146 8.87 -16.66 -2.01
CA ALA A 146 9.24 -17.49 -0.86
C ALA A 146 8.74 -18.93 -1.00
N ARG A 147 7.54 -19.15 -1.58
CA ARG A 147 7.01 -20.50 -1.86
C ARG A 147 7.76 -21.25 -2.96
N ARG A 148 8.47 -20.55 -3.84
CA ARG A 148 9.20 -21.14 -4.98
C ARG A 148 10.67 -21.33 -4.70
N VAL A 149 11.14 -20.80 -3.58
CA VAL A 149 12.49 -20.99 -3.07
C VAL A 149 12.59 -22.39 -2.47
N VAL A 150 13.66 -23.11 -2.81
CA VAL A 150 13.97 -24.43 -2.25
C VAL A 150 15.35 -24.31 -1.62
N PRO A 151 15.46 -24.29 -0.28
CA PRO A 151 16.75 -24.30 0.40
C PRO A 151 17.59 -25.51 0.01
N ASP A 152 18.91 -25.37 0.01
CA ASP A 152 19.83 -26.49 -0.24
C ASP A 152 19.78 -27.55 0.90
N ASP A 153 19.28 -27.16 2.08
CA ASP A 153 19.12 -28.00 3.27
C ASP A 153 17.68 -27.84 3.81
N ASP A 154 16.94 -28.94 3.90
CA ASP A 154 15.55 -28.97 4.36
C ASP A 154 15.38 -28.40 5.78
N SER A 155 16.43 -28.42 6.61
CA SER A 155 16.40 -27.82 7.95
C SER A 155 16.30 -26.29 7.94
N HIS A 156 16.61 -25.65 6.80
CA HIS A 156 16.43 -24.22 6.59
C HIS A 156 15.07 -23.89 5.96
N TYR A 157 14.16 -24.85 5.78
CA TYR A 157 12.83 -24.55 5.27
C TYR A 157 12.03 -23.73 6.28
N GLU A 158 11.50 -22.59 5.85
CA GLU A 158 10.63 -21.73 6.66
C GLU A 158 9.27 -21.58 5.97
N SER A 159 8.19 -21.82 6.73
CA SER A 159 6.82 -21.62 6.24
C SER A 159 6.34 -20.21 6.56
N PHE A 160 6.19 -19.38 5.52
CA PHE A 160 5.62 -18.04 5.62
C PHE A 160 4.12 -17.99 5.33
N VAL A 161 3.46 -19.15 5.34
CA VAL A 161 2.02 -19.30 5.05
C VAL A 161 1.16 -19.08 6.30
N GLN A 162 1.78 -19.11 7.49
CA GLN A 162 1.09 -19.08 8.79
C GLN A 162 0.66 -17.67 9.25
N PHE A 163 -0.34 -17.67 10.15
CA PHE A 163 -1.08 -16.52 10.72
C PHE A 163 -0.29 -15.64 11.69
N ASP A 164 0.98 -15.94 11.96
CA ASP A 164 1.75 -15.27 13.02
C ASP A 164 2.73 -14.24 12.47
N ARG A 165 2.27 -13.45 11.49
CA ARG A 165 3.01 -12.29 11.00
C ARG A 165 3.04 -11.21 12.08
N ILE A 166 4.24 -10.72 12.39
CA ILE A 166 4.42 -9.57 13.26
C ILE A 166 4.04 -8.30 12.49
N ARG A 167 3.14 -7.51 13.08
CA ARG A 167 2.80 -6.16 12.62
C ARG A 167 3.04 -5.17 13.75
N PHE A 168 3.31 -3.91 13.42
CA PHE A 168 3.57 -2.87 14.43
C PHE A 168 2.44 -2.78 15.46
N ASP A 169 1.21 -2.63 14.95
CA ASP A 169 -0.02 -2.74 15.72
C ASP A 169 -1.11 -3.37 14.85
N CYS A 170 -1.88 -4.29 15.42
CA CYS A 170 -2.93 -5.04 14.74
C CYS A 170 -4.00 -5.44 15.74
N ASP A 171 -5.19 -5.82 15.26
CA ASP A 171 -6.24 -6.44 16.07
C ASP A 171 -5.95 -7.93 16.32
N ASP A 172 -6.83 -8.61 17.05
CA ASP A 172 -6.65 -9.95 17.68
C ASP A 172 -6.35 -11.12 16.70
N SER A 173 -6.10 -10.84 15.41
CA SER A 173 -5.85 -11.80 14.34
C SER A 173 -4.37 -12.02 14.01
N ASN A 174 -3.47 -11.10 14.38
CA ASN A 174 -2.03 -11.13 14.09
C ASN A 174 -1.22 -10.82 15.36
N ILE A 175 0.10 -11.01 15.29
CA ILE A 175 1.01 -10.73 16.40
C ILE A 175 1.36 -9.24 16.43
N SER A 176 0.98 -8.53 17.50
CA SER A 176 1.23 -7.10 17.65
C SER A 176 2.57 -6.83 18.32
N PHE A 177 3.50 -6.19 17.61
CA PHE A 177 4.77 -5.73 18.18
C PHE A 177 4.54 -4.80 19.36
N SER A 178 3.66 -3.81 19.23
CA SER A 178 3.44 -2.84 20.30
C SER A 178 2.74 -3.44 21.53
N ARG A 179 1.86 -4.42 21.36
CA ARG A 179 1.17 -5.06 22.50
C ARG A 179 2.03 -6.18 23.08
N GLU A 180 2.35 -7.17 22.28
CA GLU A 180 2.93 -8.44 22.76
C GLU A 180 4.44 -8.32 23.01
N PHE A 181 5.19 -7.66 22.12
CA PHE A 181 6.62 -7.49 22.36
C PHE A 181 6.91 -6.39 23.39
N ILE A 182 6.39 -5.18 23.18
CA ILE A 182 6.73 -4.03 24.03
C ILE A 182 6.09 -4.12 25.42
N ASN A 183 4.79 -4.43 25.52
CA ASN A 183 4.10 -4.40 26.80
C ASN A 183 4.24 -5.72 27.56
N ASP A 184 4.16 -6.86 26.86
CA ASP A 184 4.09 -8.16 27.51
C ASP A 184 5.47 -8.86 27.62
N PHE A 185 6.30 -8.82 26.57
CA PHE A 185 7.59 -9.50 26.56
C PHE A 185 8.72 -8.70 27.23
N LEU A 186 8.88 -7.41 26.88
CA LEU A 186 9.90 -6.59 27.52
C LEU A 186 9.63 -6.45 29.02
N ASN A 187 10.68 -6.34 29.83
CA ASN A 187 10.53 -6.10 31.26
C ASN A 187 10.48 -4.59 31.59
N SER A 188 10.13 -4.28 32.84
CA SER A 188 10.00 -2.90 33.31
C SER A 188 11.30 -2.09 33.25
N LYS A 189 12.47 -2.76 33.34
CA LYS A 189 13.78 -2.11 33.25
C LYS A 189 14.05 -1.65 31.80
N GLU A 190 13.81 -2.51 30.82
CA GLU A 190 13.97 -2.19 29.39
C GLU A 190 13.04 -1.07 28.94
N ARG A 191 11.75 -1.13 29.31
CA ARG A 191 10.82 -0.03 29.01
C ARG A 191 11.24 1.29 29.64
N LYS A 192 11.81 1.24 30.86
CA LYS A 192 12.35 2.44 31.53
C LYS A 192 13.59 2.97 30.80
N GLU A 193 14.43 2.08 30.29
CA GLU A 193 15.63 2.43 29.53
C GLU A 193 15.29 3.07 28.18
N MET A 194 14.32 2.50 27.45
CA MET A 194 13.73 3.10 26.25
C MET A 194 13.27 4.53 26.53
N LYS A 195 12.46 4.71 27.58
CA LYS A 195 11.96 6.04 27.98
C LYS A 195 13.09 7.01 28.35
N SER A 196 14.15 6.54 29.00
CA SER A 196 15.30 7.39 29.36
C SER A 196 16.16 7.84 28.17
N HIS A 197 16.06 7.13 27.04
CA HIS A 197 16.75 7.45 25.79
C HIS A 197 15.82 8.00 24.70
N GLU A 198 14.57 8.34 25.07
CA GLU A 198 13.55 8.87 24.15
C GLU A 198 13.29 7.93 22.97
N ILE A 199 13.34 6.60 23.21
CA ILE A 199 13.00 5.58 22.22
C ILE A 199 11.55 5.17 22.41
N GLU A 200 10.71 5.61 21.49
CA GLU A 200 9.32 5.17 21.40
C GLU A 200 9.20 3.81 20.69
N PRO A 201 8.11 3.04 20.90
CA PRO A 201 7.88 1.76 20.23
C PRO A 201 8.04 1.83 18.71
N LEU A 202 7.49 2.85 18.06
CA LEU A 202 7.61 3.03 16.60
C LEU A 202 9.04 3.32 16.16
N THR A 203 9.81 4.04 16.98
CA THR A 203 11.24 4.29 16.73
C THR A 203 12.04 2.99 16.80
N LEU A 204 11.73 2.11 17.77
CA LEU A 204 12.34 0.79 17.85
C LEU A 204 11.95 -0.11 16.67
N TRP A 205 10.68 -0.09 16.27
CA TRP A 205 10.20 -0.82 15.09
C TRP A 205 10.94 -0.38 13.81
N HIS A 206 11.08 0.92 13.61
CA HIS A 206 11.87 1.48 12.50
C HIS A 206 13.34 1.01 12.56
N ALA A 207 13.96 1.02 13.74
CA ALA A 207 15.33 0.54 13.92
C ALA A 207 15.48 -0.95 13.54
N ILE A 208 14.53 -1.80 13.95
CA ILE A 208 14.50 -3.22 13.59
C ILE A 208 14.41 -3.39 12.08
N ILE A 209 13.49 -2.66 11.41
CA ILE A 209 13.38 -2.67 9.95
C ILE A 209 14.71 -2.26 9.32
N VAL A 210 15.35 -1.17 9.76
CA VAL A 210 16.66 -0.73 9.23
C VAL A 210 17.73 -1.80 9.40
N ILE A 211 17.79 -2.47 10.55
CA ILE A 211 18.76 -3.54 10.83
C ILE A 211 18.56 -4.74 9.88
N LYS A 212 17.32 -5.10 9.53
CA LYS A 212 17.01 -6.26 8.67
C LYS A 212 16.98 -5.93 7.18
N SER A 213 16.77 -4.67 6.81
CA SER A 213 16.45 -4.26 5.43
C SER A 213 17.51 -3.42 4.74
N ASN A 214 18.62 -3.09 5.42
CA ASN A 214 19.68 -2.30 4.82
C ASN A 214 20.27 -2.99 3.59
N SER A 215 20.73 -2.21 2.61
CA SER A 215 21.37 -2.74 1.40
C SER A 215 22.53 -3.71 1.65
N ASN A 216 23.25 -3.59 2.77
CA ASN A 216 24.30 -4.55 3.13
C ASN A 216 23.75 -5.95 3.49
N CYS A 217 22.52 -6.05 4.00
CA CYS A 217 21.88 -7.32 4.35
C CYS A 217 21.69 -8.22 3.13
N ALA A 218 21.48 -7.62 1.95
CA ALA A 218 21.43 -8.36 0.68
C ALA A 218 22.74 -9.07 0.35
N ARG A 219 23.88 -8.57 0.83
CA ARG A 219 25.21 -9.19 0.65
C ARG A 219 25.49 -10.19 1.76
N THR A 220 25.30 -9.80 3.02
CA THR A 220 25.61 -10.67 4.17
C THR A 220 24.60 -11.79 4.36
N LYS A 221 23.41 -11.70 3.76
CA LYS A 221 22.27 -12.61 3.97
C LYS A 221 21.80 -12.65 5.41
N GLN A 222 22.13 -11.62 6.16
CA GLN A 222 21.93 -11.52 7.59
C GLN A 222 21.60 -10.07 7.95
N PRO A 223 20.86 -9.84 9.04
CA PRO A 223 20.71 -8.51 9.61
C PRO A 223 22.07 -7.84 9.85
N LEU A 224 22.09 -6.50 9.89
CA LEU A 224 23.31 -5.74 10.16
C LEU A 224 23.94 -6.19 11.47
N SER A 225 25.28 -6.24 11.51
CA SER A 225 26.00 -6.37 12.77
C SER A 225 25.88 -5.08 13.60
N LEU A 226 26.15 -5.15 14.90
CA LEU A 226 26.18 -3.97 15.76
C LEU A 226 27.11 -2.89 15.20
N ASP A 227 28.31 -3.29 14.77
CA ASP A 227 29.33 -2.38 14.23
C ASP A 227 28.87 -1.71 12.93
N ASP A 228 28.22 -2.44 12.04
CA ASP A 228 27.65 -1.87 10.81
C ASP A 228 26.49 -0.92 11.13
N TYR A 229 25.63 -1.28 12.09
CA TYR A 229 24.47 -0.47 12.46
C TYR A 229 24.88 0.86 13.13
N ILE A 230 25.81 0.83 14.08
CA ILE A 230 26.26 2.04 14.77
C ILE A 230 27.05 2.98 13.85
N THR A 231 27.64 2.47 12.77
CA THR A 231 28.40 3.27 11.79
C THR A 231 27.54 3.86 10.68
N LEU A 232 26.24 3.53 10.61
CA LEU A 232 25.34 4.13 9.63
C LEU A 232 25.35 5.67 9.69
N PRO A 233 25.12 6.37 8.57
CA PRO A 233 25.07 7.83 8.57
C PRO A 233 24.00 8.39 9.51
N ILE A 234 24.17 9.65 9.94
CA ILE A 234 23.21 10.37 10.81
C ILE A 234 21.81 10.47 10.17
N SER A 235 21.70 10.34 8.84
CA SER A 235 20.41 10.32 8.13
C SER A 235 19.44 9.21 8.58
N PHE A 236 19.91 8.23 9.34
CA PHE A 236 19.07 7.19 9.97
C PHE A 236 18.49 7.60 11.34
N GLY A 237 18.59 8.88 11.73
CA GLY A 237 17.78 9.48 12.80
C GLY A 237 18.18 9.16 14.25
N LEU A 238 19.02 8.15 14.50
CA LEU A 238 19.42 7.76 15.86
C LEU A 238 20.89 8.08 16.17
N THR A 239 21.15 8.52 17.41
CA THR A 239 22.50 8.68 17.96
C THR A 239 23.18 7.33 18.17
N GLN A 240 24.50 7.31 18.31
CA GLN A 240 25.24 6.06 18.52
C GLN A 240 24.80 5.32 19.79
N THR A 241 24.51 6.04 20.87
CA THR A 241 24.01 5.47 22.14
C THR A 241 22.62 4.86 21.95
N GLN A 242 21.71 5.59 21.31
CA GLN A 242 20.37 5.10 20.99
C GLN A 242 20.43 3.85 20.09
N ARG A 243 21.32 3.82 19.09
CA ARG A 243 21.49 2.65 18.23
C ARG A 243 21.97 1.42 18.99
N LYS A 244 22.90 1.57 19.94
CA LYS A 244 23.32 0.45 20.78
C LYS A 244 22.14 -0.13 21.56
N LEU A 245 21.34 0.73 22.20
CA LEU A 245 20.14 0.30 22.90
C LEU A 245 19.13 -0.39 21.95
N CYS A 246 18.84 0.21 20.79
CA CYS A 246 17.94 -0.39 19.82
C CYS A 246 18.46 -1.75 19.32
N TYR A 247 19.78 -1.91 19.17
CA TYR A 247 20.38 -3.18 18.77
C TYR A 247 20.24 -4.25 19.87
N ASP A 248 20.49 -3.89 21.12
CA ASP A 248 20.30 -4.80 22.27
C ASP A 248 18.83 -5.26 22.38
N LEU A 249 17.88 -4.35 22.10
CA LEU A 249 16.45 -4.68 22.04
C LEU A 249 16.08 -5.48 20.79
N PHE A 250 16.76 -5.25 19.65
CA PHE A 250 16.61 -6.06 18.43
C PHE A 250 17.02 -7.52 18.67
N LEU A 251 18.10 -7.77 19.42
CA LEU A 251 18.50 -9.15 19.76
C LEU A 251 17.41 -9.87 20.58
N LYS A 252 16.75 -9.14 21.49
CA LYS A 252 15.60 -9.67 22.25
C LYS A 252 14.37 -9.87 21.39
N TYR A 253 14.16 -8.98 20.43
CA TYR A 253 13.11 -9.12 19.43
C TYR A 253 13.31 -10.40 18.60
N GLU A 254 14.52 -10.66 18.13
CA GLU A 254 14.83 -11.90 17.38
C GLU A 254 14.66 -13.15 18.26
N GLU A 255 15.04 -13.10 19.54
CA GLU A 255 14.77 -14.20 20.49
C GLU A 255 13.26 -14.44 20.67
N TRP A 256 12.49 -13.38 20.89
CA TRP A 256 11.03 -13.46 21.03
C TRP A 256 10.36 -13.99 19.76
N ARG A 257 10.74 -13.44 18.60
CA ARG A 257 10.27 -13.85 17.28
C ARG A 257 10.55 -15.34 17.05
N HIS A 258 11.78 -15.77 17.27
CA HIS A 258 12.19 -17.16 17.07
C HIS A 258 11.45 -18.11 18.01
N ASN A 259 11.37 -17.80 19.30
CA ASN A 259 10.67 -18.63 20.29
C ASN A 259 9.15 -18.70 20.05
N GLY A 260 8.58 -17.64 19.48
CA GLY A 260 7.17 -17.58 19.08
C GLY A 260 6.87 -18.25 17.74
N HIS A 261 7.88 -18.64 16.96
CA HIS A 261 7.75 -19.03 15.55
C HIS A 261 7.07 -17.94 14.69
N TYR A 262 7.33 -16.68 15.03
CA TYR A 262 6.79 -15.52 14.34
C TYR A 262 7.70 -15.10 13.18
N TRP A 263 7.16 -14.32 12.25
CA TRP A 263 7.96 -13.75 11.16
C TRP A 263 7.52 -12.32 10.84
N ASP A 264 8.46 -11.49 10.41
CA ASP A 264 8.17 -10.17 9.84
C ASP A 264 8.45 -10.12 8.34
N GLU A 265 8.04 -9.03 7.69
CA GLU A 265 8.18 -8.88 6.24
C GLU A 265 9.63 -9.01 5.75
N MET A 266 10.61 -8.59 6.55
CA MET A 266 12.02 -8.59 6.17
C MET A 266 12.63 -9.99 6.25
N ASP A 267 12.15 -10.84 7.16
CA ASP A 267 12.51 -12.26 7.21
C ASP A 267 12.22 -12.94 5.87
N ARG A 268 11.03 -12.71 5.33
CA ARG A 268 10.58 -13.32 4.08
C ARG A 268 11.44 -12.87 2.89
N VAL A 269 11.82 -11.59 2.83
CA VAL A 269 12.70 -11.08 1.77
C VAL A 269 14.12 -11.63 1.92
N LEU A 270 14.65 -11.67 3.15
CA LEU A 270 15.96 -12.25 3.44
C LEU A 270 16.00 -13.74 3.09
N TYR A 271 14.93 -14.47 3.36
CA TYR A 271 14.77 -15.87 2.98
C TYR A 271 14.91 -16.07 1.47
N VAL A 272 14.17 -15.28 0.67
CA VAL A 272 14.28 -15.29 -0.80
C VAL A 272 15.70 -14.92 -1.25
N MET A 273 16.31 -13.94 -0.61
CA MET A 273 17.66 -13.49 -0.94
C MET A 273 18.75 -14.51 -0.59
N THR A 274 18.49 -15.38 0.38
CA THR A 274 19.41 -16.41 0.89
C THR A 274 19.30 -17.72 0.13
N HIS A 275 18.07 -18.12 -0.20
CA HIS A 275 17.80 -19.46 -0.75
C HIS A 275 17.26 -19.43 -2.19
N GLY A 276 17.01 -18.24 -2.77
CA GLY A 276 16.58 -18.11 -4.16
C GLY A 276 17.67 -18.45 -5.19
N PRO A 277 17.40 -18.22 -6.49
CA PRO A 277 18.37 -18.45 -7.56
C PRO A 277 19.72 -17.76 -7.33
N SER A 278 20.78 -18.23 -8.02
CA SER A 278 22.17 -17.74 -7.85
C SER A 278 22.31 -16.21 -7.92
N VAL A 279 21.53 -15.57 -8.79
CA VAL A 279 21.48 -14.10 -8.95
C VAL A 279 21.14 -13.38 -7.64
N PHE A 280 20.29 -13.99 -6.81
CA PHE A 280 19.93 -13.47 -5.50
C PHE A 280 21.04 -13.75 -4.49
N ARG A 281 21.51 -15.00 -4.41
CA ARG A 281 22.48 -15.49 -3.41
C ARG A 281 23.85 -14.83 -3.49
N ASP A 282 24.35 -14.55 -4.70
CA ASP A 282 25.72 -14.11 -4.87
C ASP A 282 25.98 -12.67 -4.37
N ASP A 283 27.13 -12.50 -3.70
CA ASP A 283 27.66 -11.22 -3.22
C ASP A 283 27.87 -10.22 -4.36
N LYS A 284 28.40 -10.71 -5.48
CA LYS A 284 28.67 -9.90 -6.66
C LYS A 284 27.45 -9.93 -7.56
N PHE A 285 26.81 -8.77 -7.70
CA PHE A 285 25.68 -8.67 -8.61
C PHE A 285 26.13 -8.78 -10.07
N ILE A 286 25.64 -9.83 -10.74
CA ILE A 286 25.66 -10.00 -12.18
C ILE A 286 24.21 -10.27 -12.58
N PRO A 287 23.58 -9.40 -13.38
CA PRO A 287 22.18 -9.58 -13.78
C PRO A 287 21.96 -10.92 -14.48
N TRP A 288 20.78 -11.52 -14.28
CA TRP A 288 20.45 -12.85 -14.80
C TRP A 288 20.66 -12.94 -16.32
N ALA A 289 20.26 -11.91 -17.08
CA ALA A 289 20.41 -11.91 -18.53
C ALA A 289 21.89 -11.90 -18.96
N ALA A 290 22.77 -11.26 -18.19
CA ALA A 290 24.20 -11.30 -18.45
C ALA A 290 24.79 -12.67 -18.11
N ARG A 291 24.24 -13.37 -17.11
CA ARG A 291 24.66 -14.74 -16.74
C ARG A 291 24.32 -15.75 -17.80
N VAL A 292 23.08 -15.74 -18.28
CA VAL A 292 22.66 -16.55 -19.43
C VAL A 292 23.55 -16.25 -20.65
N ASN A 293 23.63 -14.99 -21.06
CA ASN A 293 24.27 -14.62 -22.32
C ASN A 293 25.81 -14.74 -22.33
N ARG A 294 26.48 -14.59 -21.18
CA ARG A 294 27.95 -14.58 -21.11
C ARG A 294 28.55 -15.79 -20.42
N PHE A 295 27.83 -16.38 -19.47
CA PHE A 295 28.31 -17.49 -18.65
C PHE A 295 27.56 -18.80 -18.93
N GLY A 296 26.46 -18.77 -19.68
CA GLY A 296 25.70 -19.98 -20.06
C GLY A 296 24.92 -20.60 -18.90
N GLU A 297 24.56 -19.83 -17.88
CA GLU A 297 23.72 -20.26 -16.74
C GLU A 297 22.26 -20.43 -17.20
N MET A 298 21.96 -21.54 -17.88
CA MET A 298 20.64 -21.82 -18.46
C MET A 298 19.58 -22.23 -17.43
N ASP A 299 19.98 -22.56 -16.20
CA ASP A 299 19.10 -22.83 -15.05
C ASP A 299 18.32 -21.59 -14.59
N LEU A 300 18.67 -20.41 -15.11
CA LEU A 300 17.95 -19.16 -14.92
C LEU A 300 16.81 -18.96 -15.95
N LEU A 301 16.66 -19.91 -16.87
CA LEU A 301 15.58 -19.98 -17.85
C LEU A 301 14.68 -21.18 -17.56
N ASP A 302 13.44 -21.13 -18.03
CA ASP A 302 12.58 -22.31 -18.13
C ASP A 302 12.90 -23.16 -19.38
N ASP A 303 12.15 -24.26 -19.55
CA ASP A 303 12.35 -25.21 -20.65
C ASP A 303 12.12 -24.58 -22.03
N GLU A 304 11.34 -23.50 -22.09
CA GLU A 304 11.08 -22.70 -23.28
C GLU A 304 12.16 -21.65 -23.56
N GLY A 305 13.17 -21.54 -22.69
CA GLY A 305 14.25 -20.56 -22.80
C GLY A 305 13.82 -19.14 -22.40
N THR A 306 12.72 -19.00 -21.67
CA THR A 306 12.26 -17.72 -21.12
C THR A 306 12.76 -17.53 -19.69
N PRO A 307 12.83 -16.29 -19.17
CA PRO A 307 13.33 -16.03 -17.82
C PRO A 307 12.51 -16.78 -16.76
N LEU A 308 13.18 -17.47 -15.83
CA LEU A 308 12.52 -18.33 -14.84
C LEU A 308 11.48 -17.56 -13.99
N TYR A 309 10.22 -17.91 -14.14
CA TYR A 309 9.12 -17.38 -13.33
C TYR A 309 9.12 -18.02 -11.93
N PRO A 310 8.84 -17.28 -10.84
CA PRO A 310 8.49 -15.85 -10.74
C PRO A 310 9.68 -14.93 -10.48
N PHE A 311 10.91 -15.39 -10.70
CA PHE A 311 12.12 -14.73 -10.23
C PHE A 311 12.64 -13.64 -11.17
N PHE A 312 12.48 -13.82 -12.50
CA PHE A 312 13.17 -12.99 -13.48
C PHE A 312 12.23 -12.35 -14.50
N TYR A 313 12.50 -11.07 -14.77
CA TYR A 313 11.75 -10.24 -15.71
C TYR A 313 12.71 -9.35 -16.51
N ASP A 314 12.30 -8.97 -17.72
CA ASP A 314 13.06 -8.06 -18.57
C ASP A 314 13.04 -6.63 -18.06
N VAL A 315 11.91 -6.23 -17.48
CA VAL A 315 11.67 -4.91 -16.87
C VAL A 315 10.90 -5.09 -15.56
N VAL A 316 11.30 -4.36 -14.53
CA VAL A 316 10.54 -4.26 -13.28
C VAL A 316 10.11 -2.81 -13.07
N CYS A 317 8.81 -2.62 -12.95
CA CYS A 317 8.16 -1.33 -12.65
C CYS A 317 7.59 -1.37 -11.24
N ALA A 318 7.92 -0.39 -10.40
CA ALA A 318 7.38 -0.30 -9.04
C ALA A 318 6.75 1.07 -8.79
N ASP A 319 5.47 1.09 -8.41
CA ASP A 319 4.78 2.30 -7.96
C ASP A 319 4.87 2.46 -6.44
N GLU A 320 4.75 3.71 -5.96
CA GLU A 320 4.87 4.09 -4.54
C GLU A 320 6.19 3.62 -3.91
N ALA A 321 7.30 3.79 -4.64
CA ALA A 321 8.59 3.24 -4.24
C ALA A 321 9.15 3.80 -2.92
N GLN A 322 8.57 4.87 -2.39
CA GLN A 322 8.87 5.36 -1.04
C GLN A 322 8.44 4.43 0.08
N ASP A 323 7.49 3.52 -0.16
CA ASP A 323 7.04 2.55 0.83
C ASP A 323 7.86 1.24 0.79
N PHE A 324 8.92 1.17 -0.03
CA PHE A 324 9.82 0.02 -0.09
C PHE A 324 11.12 0.29 0.66
N THR A 325 11.65 -0.76 1.30
CA THR A 325 12.93 -0.72 1.99
C THR A 325 14.11 -0.84 1.01
N GLU A 326 15.35 -0.69 1.49
CA GLU A 326 16.54 -0.85 0.63
C GLU A 326 16.66 -2.27 0.07
N ILE A 327 16.35 -3.30 0.86
CA ILE A 327 16.41 -4.69 0.41
C ILE A 327 15.31 -5.02 -0.60
N ASP A 328 14.12 -4.42 -0.50
CA ASP A 328 13.04 -4.60 -1.47
C ASP A 328 13.44 -4.03 -2.85
N LEU A 329 14.03 -2.84 -2.87
CA LEU A 329 14.54 -2.23 -4.10
C LEU A 329 15.69 -3.06 -4.70
N LEU A 330 16.54 -3.67 -3.87
CA LEU A 330 17.57 -4.61 -4.32
C LEU A 330 16.98 -5.91 -4.88
N LEU A 331 15.92 -6.43 -4.26
CA LEU A 331 15.18 -7.59 -4.77
C LEU A 331 14.66 -7.27 -6.18
N PHE A 332 13.97 -6.15 -6.38
CA PHE A 332 13.49 -5.73 -7.71
C PHE A 332 14.63 -5.58 -8.72
N THR A 333 15.78 -5.04 -8.28
CA THR A 333 16.95 -4.94 -9.16
C THR A 333 17.49 -6.31 -9.57
N LYS A 334 17.53 -7.28 -8.64
CA LYS A 334 17.99 -8.65 -8.91
C LYS A 334 17.02 -9.45 -9.78
N MET A 335 15.73 -9.15 -9.71
CA MET A 335 14.70 -9.73 -10.59
C MET A 335 14.81 -9.20 -12.03
N SER A 336 15.30 -7.97 -12.22
CA SER A 336 15.40 -7.34 -13.54
C SER A 336 16.57 -7.86 -14.38
N ALA A 337 16.40 -7.88 -15.72
CA ALA A 337 17.44 -8.31 -16.68
C ALA A 337 18.74 -7.51 -16.59
N SER A 338 18.69 -6.29 -16.06
CA SER A 338 19.83 -5.39 -15.96
C SER A 338 19.58 -4.37 -14.87
N ILE A 339 20.66 -3.84 -14.27
CA ILE A 339 20.59 -2.65 -13.41
C ILE A 339 20.00 -1.42 -14.14
N ARG A 340 19.84 -1.48 -15.46
CA ARG A 340 19.25 -0.46 -16.33
C ARG A 340 17.76 -0.72 -16.67
N SER A 341 17.14 -1.74 -16.08
CA SER A 341 15.79 -2.21 -16.41
C SER A 341 14.76 -1.99 -15.29
N LEU A 342 14.98 -0.99 -14.43
CA LEU A 342 14.03 -0.58 -13.39
C LEU A 342 13.30 0.70 -13.75
N PHE A 343 12.02 0.77 -13.44
CA PHE A 343 11.23 1.98 -13.54
C PHE A 343 10.45 2.20 -12.24
N LEU A 344 10.90 3.15 -11.43
CA LEU A 344 10.37 3.43 -10.10
C LEU A 344 9.62 4.76 -10.13
N SER A 345 8.47 4.85 -9.46
CA SER A 345 7.85 6.14 -9.12
C SER A 345 7.78 6.32 -7.61
N ALA A 346 8.09 7.53 -7.13
CA ALA A 346 8.02 7.83 -5.70
C ALA A 346 7.54 9.26 -5.41
N ASP A 347 6.78 9.41 -4.32
CA ASP A 347 6.67 10.67 -3.58
C ASP A 347 7.11 10.44 -2.14
N VAL A 348 8.37 10.77 -1.83
CA VAL A 348 8.96 10.58 -0.49
C VAL A 348 8.15 11.24 0.63
N ALA A 349 7.42 12.33 0.33
CA ALA A 349 6.57 12.99 1.33
C ALA A 349 5.27 12.22 1.65
N GLN A 350 4.96 11.15 0.89
CA GLN A 350 3.81 10.25 1.11
C GLN A 350 4.21 8.88 1.65
N SER A 351 5.39 8.77 2.26
CA SER A 351 5.78 7.58 3.04
C SER A 351 4.88 7.52 4.27
N VAL A 352 3.93 6.59 4.28
CA VAL A 352 3.03 6.36 5.44
C VAL A 352 2.98 4.88 5.83
N GLU A 353 3.87 4.07 5.23
CA GLU A 353 4.09 2.69 5.63
C GLU A 353 4.82 2.65 6.98
N VAL A 354 4.32 1.84 7.90
CA VAL A 354 4.71 1.96 9.32
C VAL A 354 6.12 1.47 9.54
N GLY A 355 7.00 2.39 9.96
CA GLY A 355 8.40 2.09 10.20
C GLY A 355 9.25 2.01 8.92
N VAL A 356 8.69 2.30 7.74
CA VAL A 356 9.45 2.43 6.49
C VAL A 356 9.59 3.91 6.16
N ASN A 357 10.84 4.36 6.03
CA ASN A 357 11.16 5.74 5.68
C ASN A 357 12.17 5.78 4.54
N MET A 358 11.72 6.24 3.37
CA MET A 358 12.62 6.52 2.25
C MET A 358 13.39 7.82 2.50
N ARG A 359 14.72 7.74 2.45
CA ARG A 359 15.62 8.89 2.51
C ARG A 359 15.85 9.41 1.09
N ALA A 360 16.26 10.68 0.96
CA ALA A 360 16.64 11.25 -0.33
C ALA A 360 17.75 10.44 -1.06
N THR A 361 18.58 9.72 -0.32
CA THR A 361 19.66 8.89 -0.87
C THR A 361 19.31 7.42 -1.02
N THR A 362 18.17 6.92 -0.53
CA THR A 362 17.86 5.48 -0.47
C THR A 362 18.04 4.77 -1.82
N VAL A 363 17.44 5.27 -2.90
CA VAL A 363 17.61 4.66 -4.24
C VAL A 363 19.05 4.80 -4.74
N ASN A 364 19.73 5.93 -4.48
CA ASN A 364 21.14 6.08 -4.84
C ASN A 364 22.03 5.08 -4.10
N ASP A 365 21.79 4.86 -2.80
CA ASP A 365 22.54 3.96 -1.94
C ASP A 365 22.39 2.51 -2.45
N VAL A 366 21.18 2.11 -2.83
CA VAL A 366 20.87 0.81 -3.47
C VAL A 366 21.67 0.64 -4.76
N PHE A 367 21.57 1.58 -5.71
CA PHE A 367 22.30 1.47 -6.97
C PHE A 367 23.82 1.52 -6.75
N HIS A 368 24.30 2.37 -5.83
CA HIS A 368 25.71 2.48 -5.47
C HIS A 368 26.26 1.16 -4.92
N SER A 369 25.48 0.44 -4.10
CA SER A 369 25.87 -0.88 -3.58
C SER A 369 26.12 -1.90 -4.69
N LEU A 370 25.40 -1.80 -5.81
CA LEU A 370 25.50 -2.71 -6.95
C LEU A 370 26.63 -2.33 -7.91
N VAL A 371 26.96 -1.04 -8.06
CA VAL A 371 28.03 -0.58 -8.96
C VAL A 371 29.41 -0.49 -8.31
N LYS A 372 29.52 -0.72 -6.99
CA LYS A 372 30.72 -0.44 -6.15
C LYS A 372 32.05 -1.07 -6.60
N ASN A 373 32.03 -1.98 -7.58
CA ASN A 373 33.20 -2.64 -8.16
C ASN A 373 33.28 -2.55 -9.70
N GLY A 374 32.47 -1.70 -10.32
CA GLY A 374 32.41 -1.50 -11.77
C GLY A 374 33.08 -0.20 -12.23
N LYS A 375 33.19 -0.03 -13.56
CA LYS A 375 33.60 1.26 -14.17
C LYS A 375 32.49 2.33 -14.15
N HIS A 376 31.27 1.94 -13.81
CA HIS A 376 30.08 2.79 -13.90
C HIS A 376 29.77 3.48 -12.57
N GLN A 377 29.36 4.74 -12.64
CA GLN A 377 28.77 5.49 -11.55
C GLN A 377 27.24 5.35 -11.57
N VAL A 378 26.55 5.67 -10.47
CA VAL A 378 25.07 5.60 -10.40
C VAL A 378 24.40 6.42 -11.51
N LYS A 379 24.91 7.61 -11.81
CA LYS A 379 24.44 8.48 -12.91
C LYS A 379 24.51 7.83 -14.29
N ASP A 380 25.31 6.78 -14.45
CA ASP A 380 25.45 6.08 -15.73
C ASP A 380 24.35 5.03 -15.91
N VAL A 381 23.65 4.63 -14.84
CA VAL A 381 22.66 3.53 -14.83
C VAL A 381 21.27 3.96 -14.36
N LEU A 382 21.15 5.10 -13.69
CA LEU A 382 19.90 5.65 -13.15
C LEU A 382 19.70 7.10 -13.61
N GLN A 383 18.55 7.39 -14.24
CA GLN A 383 18.06 8.75 -14.48
C GLN A 383 17.00 9.15 -13.46
N TYR A 384 16.95 10.45 -13.19
CA TYR A 384 15.92 11.11 -12.39
C TYR A 384 14.99 11.87 -13.32
N ILE A 385 13.68 11.65 -13.16
CA ILE A 385 12.63 12.30 -13.93
C ILE A 385 11.74 13.05 -12.95
N ASP A 386 11.90 14.37 -12.88
CA ASP A 386 11.07 15.23 -12.03
C ASP A 386 9.81 15.70 -12.76
N LEU A 387 8.65 15.35 -12.23
CA LEU A 387 7.35 15.83 -12.70
C LEU A 387 7.00 17.16 -12.01
N LEU A 388 6.91 18.23 -12.81
CA LEU A 388 6.79 19.60 -12.30
C LEU A 388 5.38 20.20 -12.41
N LYS A 389 4.42 19.48 -13.00
CA LYS A 389 3.06 19.96 -13.16
C LYS A 389 2.08 19.08 -12.41
N ASN A 390 1.23 19.73 -11.63
CA ASN A 390 0.10 19.10 -10.99
C ASN A 390 -1.13 19.26 -11.89
N HIS A 391 -1.59 18.15 -12.44
CA HIS A 391 -2.72 18.11 -13.38
C HIS A 391 -4.06 17.94 -12.66
N ARG A 392 -4.03 17.66 -11.36
CA ARG A 392 -5.17 17.13 -10.62
C ARG A 392 -5.77 18.13 -9.63
N THR A 393 -4.91 18.76 -8.82
CA THR A 393 -5.31 19.62 -7.72
C THR A 393 -5.08 21.08 -8.08
N HIS A 394 -5.95 21.98 -7.63
CA HIS A 394 -5.80 23.40 -7.92
C HIS A 394 -4.74 24.10 -7.06
N ALA A 395 -4.29 25.26 -7.52
CA ALA A 395 -3.16 26.00 -6.96
C ALA A 395 -3.23 26.23 -5.45
N GLN A 396 -4.40 26.56 -4.90
CA GLN A 396 -4.53 26.84 -3.46
C GLN A 396 -4.39 25.59 -2.56
N ASN A 397 -4.97 24.44 -2.95
CA ASN A 397 -4.76 23.18 -2.26
C ASN A 397 -3.32 22.69 -2.42
N LEU A 398 -2.70 22.90 -3.59
CA LEU A 398 -1.29 22.61 -3.79
C LEU A 398 -0.41 23.48 -2.88
N ALA A 399 -0.73 24.77 -2.71
CA ALA A 399 0.05 25.70 -1.89
C ALA A 399 0.13 25.27 -0.42
N ILE A 400 -0.98 24.82 0.18
CA ILE A 400 -0.95 24.30 1.55
C ILE A 400 -0.17 22.98 1.64
N GLY A 401 -0.31 22.08 0.65
CA GLY A 401 0.51 20.87 0.57
C GLY A 401 2.02 21.18 0.46
N GLN A 402 2.39 22.18 -0.36
CA GLN A 402 3.76 22.66 -0.49
C GLN A 402 4.29 23.30 0.79
N ALA A 403 3.44 23.99 1.55
CA ALA A 403 3.82 24.52 2.86
C ALA A 403 4.20 23.37 3.81
N VAL A 404 3.37 22.32 3.93
CA VAL A 404 3.71 21.13 4.74
C VAL A 404 4.94 20.40 4.18
N ARG A 405 5.09 20.30 2.86
CA ARG A 405 6.31 19.74 2.25
C ARG A 405 7.56 20.55 2.58
N SER A 406 7.44 21.88 2.68
CA SER A 406 8.58 22.73 3.02
C SER A 406 9.09 22.50 4.45
N ILE A 407 8.18 22.15 5.36
CA ILE A 407 8.51 21.64 6.69
C ILE A 407 9.32 20.34 6.56
N LEU A 408 8.81 19.37 5.80
CA LEU A 408 9.49 18.09 5.58
C LEU A 408 10.89 18.27 4.97
N ALA A 409 11.02 19.17 4.00
CA ALA A 409 12.30 19.46 3.35
C ALA A 409 13.29 20.15 4.28
N ARG A 410 12.85 21.17 5.03
CA ARG A 410 13.71 21.95 5.92
C ARG A 410 14.11 21.16 7.16
N SER A 411 13.15 20.48 7.79
CA SER A 411 13.31 19.79 9.07
C SER A 411 13.87 18.37 8.91
N PHE A 412 13.52 17.68 7.82
CA PHE A 412 13.76 16.23 7.68
C PHE A 412 14.47 15.83 6.38
N GLN A 413 14.98 16.80 5.60
CA GLN A 413 15.74 16.58 4.35
C GLN A 413 14.97 15.82 3.26
N ILE A 414 13.64 15.88 3.29
CA ILE A 414 12.81 15.34 2.20
C ILE A 414 13.00 16.21 0.95
N PRO A 415 13.11 15.63 -0.26
CA PRO A 415 13.26 16.41 -1.48
C PRO A 415 12.09 17.38 -1.70
N MET A 416 12.40 18.65 -1.94
CA MET A 416 11.39 19.64 -2.34
C MET A 416 10.98 19.41 -3.78
N THR A 417 9.68 19.46 -4.08
CA THR A 417 9.17 19.49 -5.45
C THR A 417 8.72 20.91 -5.81
N ARG A 418 9.12 21.39 -6.98
CA ARG A 418 8.73 22.73 -7.49
C ARG A 418 7.54 22.60 -8.44
N GLU A 419 6.45 22.10 -7.92
CA GLU A 419 5.24 21.86 -8.71
C GLU A 419 4.46 23.14 -8.97
N SER A 420 3.82 23.19 -10.14
CA SER A 420 2.83 24.21 -10.49
C SER A 420 1.50 23.55 -10.82
N ALA A 421 0.41 24.09 -10.27
CA ALA A 421 -0.94 23.62 -10.60
C ALA A 421 -1.46 24.31 -11.87
N LEU A 422 -2.14 23.54 -12.72
CA LEU A 422 -2.83 24.08 -13.90
C LEU A 422 -4.20 24.70 -13.56
N ILE A 423 -4.80 24.24 -12.45
CA ILE A 423 -6.17 24.60 -12.08
C ILE A 423 -6.12 25.73 -11.04
N LYS A 424 -6.95 26.77 -11.23
CA LYS A 424 -7.19 27.79 -10.21
C LYS A 424 -8.42 27.40 -9.40
N GLY A 425 -8.37 27.56 -8.09
CA GLY A 425 -9.46 27.23 -7.19
C GLY A 425 -9.46 28.11 -5.95
N ASP A 426 -10.41 27.85 -5.07
CA ASP A 426 -10.63 28.63 -3.85
C ASP A 426 -9.63 28.27 -2.75
N LEU A 427 -9.43 29.20 -1.81
CA LEU A 427 -8.66 28.91 -0.61
C LEU A 427 -9.32 27.79 0.22
N PRO A 428 -8.53 26.82 0.72
CA PRO A 428 -8.97 25.88 1.75
C PRO A 428 -9.68 26.59 2.89
N LYS A 429 -10.71 25.96 3.44
CA LYS A 429 -11.53 26.52 4.53
C LYS A 429 -11.15 25.86 5.85
N THR A 430 -10.86 26.66 6.87
CA THR A 430 -10.61 26.16 8.24
C THR A 430 -11.82 26.43 9.14
N MET A 431 -12.25 25.45 9.92
CA MET A 431 -13.38 25.57 10.84
C MET A 431 -13.01 25.03 12.22
N MET A 432 -13.21 25.85 13.26
CA MET A 432 -13.18 25.40 14.65
C MET A 432 -14.59 25.02 15.07
N MET A 433 -14.77 23.82 15.60
CA MET A 433 -16.05 23.29 16.05
C MET A 433 -16.05 23.06 17.55
N LYS A 434 -17.18 23.26 18.23
CA LYS A 434 -17.23 23.05 19.68
C LYS A 434 -17.36 21.58 20.03
N LYS A 435 -18.17 20.87 19.27
CA LYS A 435 -18.46 19.45 19.47
C LYS A 435 -18.63 18.76 18.13
N ILE A 436 -18.31 17.47 18.09
CA ILE A 436 -18.47 16.66 16.88
C ILE A 436 -19.93 16.62 16.37
N ARG A 437 -20.90 16.65 17.29
CA ARG A 437 -22.34 16.74 16.96
C ARG A 437 -22.73 17.97 16.14
N ASP A 438 -21.91 19.01 16.15
CA ASP A 438 -22.17 20.21 15.36
C ASP A 438 -22.05 19.91 13.85
N LEU A 439 -21.45 18.78 13.45
CA LEU A 439 -21.46 18.28 12.06
C LEU A 439 -22.85 17.79 11.60
N ALA A 440 -23.72 17.39 12.54
CA ALA A 440 -25.10 17.00 12.23
C ALA A 440 -26.04 18.22 12.12
N ASP A 441 -25.59 19.40 12.54
CA ASP A 441 -26.38 20.63 12.47
C ASP A 441 -26.27 21.24 11.06
N ALA A 442 -27.36 21.16 10.30
CA ALA A 442 -27.45 21.72 8.94
C ALA A 442 -27.26 23.26 8.88
N SER A 443 -27.29 23.97 10.01
CA SER A 443 -26.95 25.40 10.07
C SER A 443 -25.43 25.65 10.17
N ILE A 444 -24.64 24.61 10.47
CA ILE A 444 -23.18 24.65 10.66
C ILE A 444 -22.47 23.87 9.55
N PHE A 445 -23.02 22.71 9.15
CA PHE A 445 -22.42 21.83 8.15
C PHE A 445 -23.46 21.26 7.18
N GLN A 446 -23.30 21.56 5.90
CA GLN A 446 -24.07 21.01 4.78
C GLN A 446 -23.11 20.46 3.72
N GLY A 447 -22.63 19.24 3.93
CA GLY A 447 -21.62 18.64 3.07
C GLY A 447 -21.82 17.15 2.89
N GLY A 448 -22.98 16.71 2.39
CA GLY A 448 -23.29 15.27 2.24
C GLY A 448 -22.28 14.49 1.38
N ASN A 449 -21.60 15.17 0.45
CA ASN A 449 -20.57 14.58 -0.42
C ASN A 449 -19.14 14.77 0.07
N ILE A 450 -18.95 15.43 1.20
CA ILE A 450 -17.61 15.62 1.75
C ILE A 450 -17.15 14.30 2.36
N VAL A 451 -15.99 13.83 1.92
CA VAL A 451 -15.32 12.69 2.54
C VAL A 451 -14.45 13.17 3.69
N PHE A 452 -14.55 12.53 4.85
CA PHE A 452 -13.71 12.82 5.99
C PHE A 452 -12.46 11.96 5.98
N VAL A 453 -11.32 12.58 6.25
CA VAL A 453 -10.05 11.92 6.50
C VAL A 453 -9.58 12.33 7.89
N ALA A 454 -9.17 11.36 8.70
CA ALA A 454 -8.71 11.57 10.07
C ALA A 454 -7.43 10.76 10.32
N PRO A 455 -6.67 11.07 11.39
CA PRO A 455 -5.60 10.19 11.87
C PRO A 455 -6.13 8.76 12.06
N ASP A 456 -5.36 7.75 11.64
CA ASP A 456 -5.81 6.36 11.56
C ASP A 456 -6.35 5.85 12.91
N GLU A 457 -5.72 6.29 14.01
CA GLU A 457 -6.03 5.95 15.40
C GLU A 457 -7.40 6.47 15.86
N LYS A 458 -7.92 7.51 15.20
CA LYS A 458 -9.21 8.14 15.56
C LYS A 458 -10.38 7.63 14.73
N VAL A 459 -10.12 6.93 13.62
CA VAL A 459 -11.14 6.54 12.63
C VAL A 459 -12.23 5.66 13.25
N HIS A 460 -11.85 4.68 14.08
CA HIS A 460 -12.81 3.77 14.68
C HIS A 460 -13.79 4.50 15.60
N GLU A 461 -13.27 5.33 16.52
CA GLU A 461 -14.10 6.14 17.43
C GLU A 461 -14.99 7.12 16.64
N LEU A 462 -14.43 7.79 15.63
CA LEU A 462 -15.17 8.74 14.79
C LEU A 462 -16.30 8.06 14.02
N ARG A 463 -16.09 6.86 13.48
CA ARG A 463 -17.14 6.08 12.80
C ARG A 463 -18.29 5.75 13.74
N LEU A 464 -18.01 5.31 14.96
CA LEU A 464 -19.03 5.06 15.98
C LEU A 464 -19.80 6.35 16.35
N GLN A 465 -19.09 7.47 16.51
CA GLN A 465 -19.72 8.76 16.79
C GLN A 465 -20.59 9.24 15.62
N PHE A 466 -20.12 9.12 14.38
CA PHE A 466 -20.87 9.49 13.17
C PHE A 466 -22.15 8.65 13.07
N GLN A 467 -22.05 7.34 13.28
CA GLN A 467 -23.20 6.44 13.29
C GLN A 467 -24.23 6.84 14.37
N ALA A 468 -23.78 7.12 15.60
CA ALA A 468 -24.65 7.54 16.70
C ALA A 468 -25.31 8.92 16.46
N LEU A 469 -24.69 9.76 15.63
CA LEU A 469 -25.17 11.10 15.27
C LEU A 469 -25.91 11.13 13.93
N GLU A 470 -26.14 9.97 13.31
CA GLU A 470 -26.77 9.84 11.99
C GLU A 470 -26.04 10.64 10.88
N ILE A 471 -24.72 10.80 11.02
CA ILE A 471 -23.86 11.39 9.99
C ILE A 471 -23.46 10.28 9.01
N HIS A 472 -23.96 10.37 7.77
CA HIS A 472 -23.77 9.34 6.74
C HIS A 472 -22.53 9.54 5.86
N ASN A 473 -21.72 10.57 6.15
CA ASN A 473 -20.47 10.82 5.44
C ASN A 473 -19.45 9.71 5.68
N ASP A 474 -18.66 9.44 4.65
CA ASP A 474 -17.57 8.47 4.78
C ASP A 474 -16.39 9.04 5.56
N VAL A 475 -15.83 8.20 6.44
CA VAL A 475 -14.63 8.51 7.23
C VAL A 475 -13.54 7.50 6.91
N PHE A 476 -12.37 7.98 6.49
CA PHE A 476 -11.19 7.18 6.20
C PHE A 476 -10.03 7.55 7.11
N GLY A 477 -9.20 6.55 7.41
CA GLY A 477 -7.84 6.80 7.87
C GLY A 477 -6.95 7.30 6.74
N VAL A 478 -5.80 7.88 7.07
CA VAL A 478 -4.83 8.36 6.07
C VAL A 478 -4.30 7.21 5.22
N ARG A 479 -4.00 6.07 5.83
CA ARG A 479 -3.56 4.85 5.11
C ARG A 479 -4.68 4.30 4.24
N GLU A 480 -5.91 4.27 4.75
CA GLU A 480 -7.08 3.79 4.00
C GLU A 480 -7.43 4.72 2.81
N ALA A 481 -7.22 6.02 2.97
CA ALA A 481 -7.41 7.02 1.92
C ALA A 481 -6.23 7.06 0.93
N LYS A 482 -5.14 6.33 1.16
CA LYS A 482 -3.99 6.36 0.26
C LYS A 482 -4.33 5.77 -1.10
N GLY A 483 -3.93 6.48 -2.16
CA GLY A 483 -4.32 6.15 -3.54
C GLY A 483 -5.78 6.45 -3.87
N LEU A 484 -6.57 6.99 -2.92
CA LEU A 484 -7.92 7.48 -3.18
C LEU A 484 -7.93 9.00 -3.35
N GLU A 485 -8.95 9.48 -4.05
CA GLU A 485 -9.10 10.90 -4.35
C GLU A 485 -10.56 11.29 -4.26
N PHE A 486 -10.81 12.48 -3.72
CA PHE A 486 -12.15 12.97 -3.47
C PHE A 486 -12.29 14.39 -4.02
N ASP A 487 -13.45 14.70 -4.60
CA ASP A 487 -13.72 16.05 -5.08
C ASP A 487 -13.73 17.05 -3.91
N ALA A 488 -14.41 16.69 -2.82
CA ALA A 488 -14.42 17.43 -1.57
C ALA A 488 -13.96 16.57 -0.38
N CYS A 489 -13.02 17.08 0.41
CA CYS A 489 -12.42 16.39 1.55
C CYS A 489 -12.36 17.28 2.79
N ALA A 490 -12.71 16.72 3.95
CA ALA A 490 -12.52 17.35 5.25
C ALA A 490 -11.50 16.57 6.09
N LEU A 491 -10.40 17.23 6.44
CA LEU A 491 -9.41 16.72 7.37
C LEU A 491 -9.86 17.06 8.79
N LEU A 492 -10.09 16.04 9.60
CA LEU A 492 -10.69 16.17 10.93
C LEU A 492 -9.70 15.81 12.04
N GLY A 493 -9.38 16.78 12.89
CA GLY A 493 -8.74 16.54 14.19
C GLY A 493 -7.23 16.24 14.16
N PHE A 494 -6.51 16.64 13.12
CA PHE A 494 -5.07 16.35 12.98
C PHE A 494 -4.22 17.09 14.02
N PHE A 495 -4.39 18.40 14.15
CA PHE A 495 -3.63 19.20 15.11
C PHE A 495 -4.03 18.92 16.55
N GLY A 496 -5.31 18.60 16.80
CA GLY A 496 -5.75 18.09 18.09
C GLY A 496 -5.03 16.78 18.45
N HIS A 497 -4.94 15.86 17.50
CA HIS A 497 -4.24 14.59 17.69
C HIS A 497 -2.73 14.77 17.93
N PHE A 498 -2.05 15.65 17.18
CA PHE A 498 -0.63 15.94 17.42
C PHE A 498 -0.37 16.55 18.81
N GLU A 499 -1.30 17.36 19.32
CA GLU A 499 -1.23 17.89 20.68
C GLU A 499 -1.43 16.78 21.73
N GLU A 500 -2.29 15.79 21.47
CA GLU A 500 -2.46 14.60 22.33
C GLU A 500 -1.21 13.71 22.37
N LEU A 501 -0.48 13.62 21.25
CA LEU A 501 0.81 12.91 21.16
C LEU A 501 1.96 13.65 21.85
N GLY A 502 1.73 14.87 22.34
CA GLY A 502 2.74 15.67 23.06
C GLY A 502 3.60 16.54 22.16
N SER A 503 3.39 16.54 20.85
CA SER A 503 4.21 17.23 19.83
C SER A 503 3.89 18.72 19.67
N LYS A 504 3.24 19.33 20.66
CA LYS A 504 2.66 20.68 20.54
C LYS A 504 3.71 21.75 20.26
N ASP A 505 4.76 21.79 21.07
CA ASP A 505 5.75 22.87 21.04
C ASP A 505 6.64 22.74 19.79
N GLU A 506 6.95 21.51 19.40
CA GLU A 506 7.66 21.13 18.20
C GLU A 506 6.90 21.61 16.95
N TRP A 507 5.61 21.26 16.85
CA TRP A 507 4.75 21.73 15.75
C TRP A 507 4.61 23.24 15.73
N GLN A 508 4.46 23.89 16.89
CA GLN A 508 4.39 25.35 16.93
C GLN A 508 5.66 25.98 16.38
N ASN A 509 6.84 25.44 16.68
CA ASN A 509 8.10 25.97 16.17
C ASN A 509 8.24 25.72 14.66
N VAL A 510 7.92 24.50 14.20
CA VAL A 510 7.97 24.11 12.79
C VAL A 510 6.97 24.93 11.94
N LEU A 511 5.77 25.21 12.45
CA LEU A 511 4.81 26.09 11.77
C LEU A 511 5.27 27.56 11.72
N ARG A 512 6.08 28.03 12.68
CA ARG A 512 6.67 29.38 12.60
C ARG A 512 7.73 29.46 11.49
N TRP A 513 8.40 28.35 11.15
CA TRP A 513 9.34 28.32 10.04
C TRP A 513 8.70 28.59 8.68
N LEU A 514 7.41 28.34 8.51
CA LEU A 514 6.70 28.70 7.28
C LEU A 514 6.69 30.21 7.02
N SER A 515 6.82 31.03 8.07
CA SER A 515 6.92 32.49 7.97
C SER A 515 8.37 32.99 7.95
N SER A 516 9.35 32.10 8.15
CA SER A 516 10.78 32.41 8.16
C SER A 516 11.32 32.44 6.74
N SER A 517 12.15 33.44 6.47
CA SER A 517 12.84 33.58 5.16
C SER A 517 14.18 32.84 5.12
N SER A 518 14.62 32.30 6.25
CA SER A 518 15.91 31.61 6.38
C SER A 518 15.86 30.20 5.77
N THR A 519 16.76 29.93 4.83
CA THR A 519 17.00 28.58 4.26
C THR A 519 17.97 27.74 5.10
N THR A 520 18.37 28.23 6.27
CA THR A 520 19.48 27.65 7.04
C THR A 520 18.98 26.51 7.94
N THR A 521 19.64 25.36 7.85
CA THR A 521 19.32 24.10 8.56
C THR A 521 20.40 23.72 9.60
N LYS A 522 21.11 24.70 10.20
CA LYS A 522 22.30 24.44 11.03
C LYS A 522 22.36 25.21 12.35
N THR A 523 22.12 24.46 13.43
CA THR A 523 22.73 24.35 14.79
C THR A 523 23.22 25.59 15.56
N SER A 524 23.19 26.79 15.01
CA SER A 524 23.36 28.03 15.77
C SER A 524 21.99 28.66 15.99
N SER A 525 21.82 29.42 17.07
CA SER A 525 20.62 30.26 17.24
C SER A 525 20.36 30.99 15.92
N THR A 526 19.23 30.71 15.28
CA THR A 526 18.86 31.36 14.00
C THR A 526 18.86 32.89 14.14
N GLY A 527 18.77 33.40 15.38
CA GLY A 527 18.59 34.82 15.70
C GLY A 527 17.26 35.38 15.18
N GLU A 528 16.47 34.54 14.50
CA GLU A 528 15.28 34.92 13.78
C GLU A 528 14.10 34.91 14.74
N LYS A 529 13.34 36.02 14.74
CA LYS A 529 12.14 36.17 15.54
C LYS A 529 10.92 36.20 14.64
N VAL A 530 9.94 35.37 14.95
CA VAL A 530 8.60 35.41 14.34
C VAL A 530 7.61 35.75 15.44
N ASP A 531 6.89 36.87 15.31
CA ASP A 531 6.03 37.44 16.35
C ASP A 531 6.72 37.64 17.72
N GLY A 532 7.99 38.05 17.69
CA GLY A 532 8.79 38.29 18.88
C GLY A 532 9.31 37.02 19.58
N LEU A 533 8.90 35.82 19.13
CA LEU A 533 9.39 34.54 19.61
C LEU A 533 10.62 34.11 18.81
N MET A 534 11.69 33.73 19.51
CA MET A 534 12.90 33.19 18.87
C MET A 534 12.59 31.83 18.24
N LEU A 535 13.02 31.65 16.99
CA LEU A 535 13.02 30.35 16.33
C LEU A 535 14.18 29.51 16.86
N THR A 536 13.86 28.37 17.46
CA THR A 536 14.87 27.42 17.91
C THR A 536 15.36 26.61 16.72
N ASP A 537 16.68 26.61 16.49
CA ASP A 537 17.30 25.72 15.52
C ASP A 537 17.49 24.35 16.20
N CYS A 538 16.69 23.38 15.80
CA CYS A 538 16.75 22.00 16.29
C CYS A 538 16.90 21.10 15.07
N ASP A 539 17.77 20.10 15.15
CA ASP A 539 17.79 19.03 14.15
C ASP A 539 16.61 18.10 14.45
N TYR A 540 15.44 18.46 13.90
CA TYR A 540 14.18 17.76 14.14
C TYR A 540 14.25 16.27 13.79
N ARG A 541 15.17 15.85 12.90
CA ARG A 541 15.41 14.43 12.60
C ARG A 541 15.88 13.63 13.82
N LEU A 542 16.59 14.28 14.74
CA LEU A 542 17.13 13.67 15.93
C LEU A 542 16.30 14.03 17.18
N SER A 543 15.85 15.27 17.28
CA SER A 543 15.21 15.79 18.50
C SER A 543 13.71 15.57 18.58
N ALA A 544 13.03 15.38 17.44
CA ALA A 544 11.59 15.14 17.38
C ALA A 544 11.22 14.40 16.07
N PRO A 545 11.72 13.16 15.91
CA PRO A 545 11.52 12.36 14.69
C PRO A 545 10.04 12.10 14.39
N ASN A 546 9.21 12.00 15.44
CA ASN A 546 7.75 11.83 15.35
C ASN A 546 7.04 12.94 14.54
N VAL A 547 7.57 14.17 14.54
CA VAL A 547 7.00 15.28 13.76
C VAL A 547 7.15 15.04 12.25
N SER A 548 8.14 14.23 11.83
CA SER A 548 8.26 13.81 10.42
C SER A 548 7.05 12.99 10.01
N ASP A 549 6.73 11.95 10.79
CA ASP A 549 5.64 11.02 10.49
C ASP A 549 4.29 11.75 10.53
N GLU A 550 4.09 12.60 11.54
CA GLU A 550 2.89 13.46 11.67
C GLU A 550 2.74 14.41 10.46
N ALA A 551 3.85 15.00 9.96
CA ALA A 551 3.83 15.88 8.80
C ALA A 551 3.62 15.14 7.47
N MET A 552 4.19 13.94 7.30
CA MET A 552 3.93 13.07 6.16
C MET A 552 2.47 12.60 6.15
N MET A 553 1.92 12.27 7.32
CA MET A 553 0.51 11.90 7.49
C MET A 553 -0.40 13.08 7.09
N LEU A 554 -0.12 14.29 7.59
CA LEU A 554 -0.88 15.49 7.23
C LEU A 554 -0.77 15.81 5.72
N TYR A 555 0.43 15.75 5.14
CA TYR A 555 0.64 15.96 3.71
C TYR A 555 -0.14 14.94 2.87
N THR A 556 -0.07 13.66 3.24
CA THR A 556 -0.79 12.59 2.56
C THR A 556 -2.30 12.85 2.59
N ALA A 557 -2.85 13.23 3.75
CA ALA A 557 -4.26 13.57 3.88
C ALA A 557 -4.67 14.81 3.05
N LEU A 558 -3.87 15.88 3.08
CA LEU A 558 -4.12 17.12 2.32
C LEU A 558 -4.26 16.85 0.82
N THR A 559 -3.40 15.95 0.30
CA THR A 559 -3.38 15.63 -1.13
C THR A 559 -4.51 14.69 -1.57
N ARG A 560 -5.46 14.31 -0.71
CA ARG A 560 -6.64 13.53 -1.12
C ARG A 560 -7.72 14.41 -1.77
N ALA A 561 -7.71 15.72 -1.47
CA ALA A 561 -8.66 16.67 -2.04
C ALA A 561 -8.25 17.10 -3.47
N ARG A 562 -9.17 16.94 -4.43
CA ARG A 562 -9.01 17.47 -5.79
C ARG A 562 -9.42 18.93 -5.88
N ASN A 563 -10.61 19.24 -5.36
CA ASN A 563 -11.23 20.55 -5.48
C ASN A 563 -11.41 21.20 -4.11
N HIS A 564 -12.33 20.73 -3.28
CA HIS A 564 -12.66 21.42 -2.04
C HIS A 564 -11.94 20.81 -0.83
N LEU A 565 -11.16 21.61 -0.13
CA LEU A 565 -10.42 21.20 1.07
C LEU A 565 -10.91 21.95 2.32
N TYR A 566 -11.27 21.16 3.32
CA TYR A 566 -11.70 21.62 4.63
C TYR A 566 -10.74 21.12 5.70
N LEU A 567 -10.35 21.98 6.62
CA LEU A 567 -9.60 21.65 7.82
C LEU A 567 -10.50 21.90 9.02
N ILE A 568 -10.86 20.85 9.75
CA ILE A 568 -11.83 20.90 10.83
C ILE A 568 -11.16 20.43 12.12
N GLU A 569 -11.22 21.25 13.15
CA GLU A 569 -10.63 20.97 14.46
C GLU A 569 -11.65 21.23 15.58
N LEU A 570 -11.59 20.44 16.64
CA LEU A 570 -12.42 20.65 17.83
C LEU A 570 -11.79 21.70 18.75
N GLU A 571 -12.59 22.60 19.31
CA GLU A 571 -12.19 23.47 20.40
C GLU A 571 -11.88 22.60 21.61
N GLY A 572 -10.59 22.45 21.93
CA GLY A 572 -10.16 21.69 23.10
C GLY A 572 -10.89 22.16 24.36
N ALA A 573 -11.42 21.22 25.14
CA ALA A 573 -12.00 21.49 26.45
C ALA A 573 -10.87 21.84 27.44
N GLY A 574 -10.38 23.07 27.39
CA GLY A 574 -9.32 23.56 28.26
C GLY A 574 -9.74 23.50 29.73
N LYS A 575 -9.38 22.43 30.43
CA LYS A 575 -9.41 22.38 31.90
C LYS A 575 -8.17 23.12 32.43
N GLY A 576 -8.25 24.44 32.54
CA GLY A 576 -7.36 25.24 33.40
C GLY A 576 -6.75 26.50 32.76
N LYS A 577 -6.70 27.58 33.54
CA LYS A 577 -6.18 28.92 33.18
C LYS A 577 -4.66 28.99 32.87
N LYS A 578 -3.94 27.87 32.75
CA LYS A 578 -2.47 27.83 32.55
C LYS A 578 -1.99 27.17 31.25
N GLN A 579 -2.87 26.56 30.44
CA GLN A 579 -2.46 26.03 29.14
C GLN A 579 -2.46 27.16 28.10
N GLY A 580 -1.33 27.34 27.40
CA GLY A 580 -1.23 28.24 26.25
C GLY A 580 -2.21 27.88 25.13
N LYS A 581 -2.30 28.70 24.08
CA LYS A 581 -3.23 28.50 22.96
C LYS A 581 -3.15 27.05 22.40
N PRO A 582 -4.28 26.37 22.11
CA PRO A 582 -4.30 25.05 21.48
C PRO A 582 -3.55 25.03 20.15
N LEU A 583 -2.95 23.89 19.78
CA LEU A 583 -2.16 23.75 18.55
C LEU A 583 -3.01 24.04 17.30
N ALA A 584 -4.23 23.51 17.25
CA ALA A 584 -5.18 23.76 16.15
C ALA A 584 -5.41 25.25 15.89
N GLN A 585 -5.66 26.04 16.95
CA GLN A 585 -5.85 27.49 16.82
C GLN A 585 -4.59 28.20 16.34
N PHE A 586 -3.42 27.75 16.80
CA PHE A 586 -2.13 28.29 16.35
C PHE A 586 -1.92 27.99 14.86
N ALA A 587 -2.13 26.75 14.44
CA ALA A 587 -1.99 26.30 13.06
C ALA A 587 -2.94 27.05 12.10
N PHE A 588 -4.24 27.12 12.43
CA PHE A 588 -5.21 27.84 11.60
C PHE A 588 -4.91 29.33 11.48
N ARG A 589 -4.44 29.96 12.56
CA ARG A 589 -3.96 31.34 12.49
C ARG A 589 -2.77 31.48 11.55
N ARG A 590 -1.78 30.59 11.64
CA ARG A 590 -0.61 30.62 10.76
C ARG A 590 -0.98 30.41 9.29
N LEU A 591 -1.81 29.43 8.99
CA LEU A 591 -2.31 29.19 7.63
C LEU A 591 -3.06 30.40 7.08
N LYS A 592 -3.87 31.06 7.91
CA LYS A 592 -4.55 32.32 7.53
C LYS A 592 -3.56 33.45 7.28
N ASP A 593 -2.61 33.68 8.19
CA ASP A 593 -1.65 34.77 8.11
C ASP A 593 -0.73 34.63 6.87
N LEU A 594 -0.48 33.38 6.44
CA LEU A 594 0.25 33.05 5.21
C LEU A 594 -0.63 33.07 3.94
N GLY A 595 -1.93 33.33 4.06
CA GLY A 595 -2.87 33.29 2.94
C GLY A 595 -3.09 31.90 2.34
N LEU A 596 -2.84 30.83 3.11
CA LEU A 596 -3.00 29.43 2.68
C LEU A 596 -4.41 28.87 2.96
N ALA A 597 -5.16 29.50 3.87
CA ALA A 597 -6.52 29.10 4.19
C ALA A 597 -7.35 30.29 4.68
N LYS A 598 -8.69 30.15 4.62
CA LYS A 598 -9.63 31.14 5.16
C LYS A 598 -10.50 30.53 6.28
N PRO A 599 -10.68 31.22 7.42
CA PRO A 599 -11.58 30.75 8.47
C PRO A 599 -13.04 30.89 8.05
N VAL A 600 -13.84 29.87 8.37
CA VAL A 600 -15.29 29.85 8.14
C VAL A 600 -16.02 29.38 9.40
N SER A 601 -17.25 29.88 9.58
CA SER A 601 -18.16 29.43 10.63
C SER A 601 -19.22 28.45 10.14
N PHE A 602 -19.28 28.22 8.82
CA PHE A 602 -20.27 27.39 8.14
C PHE A 602 -19.67 26.77 6.87
N ILE A 603 -19.99 25.50 6.62
CA ILE A 603 -19.61 24.78 5.40
C ILE A 603 -20.88 24.43 4.63
N LYS A 604 -20.95 24.83 3.35
CA LYS A 604 -22.03 24.49 2.43
C LYS A 604 -21.48 24.10 1.08
N GLU A 605 -21.36 22.80 0.90
CA GLU A 605 -21.08 22.19 -0.40
C GLU A 605 -22.31 21.58 -1.06
N GLY A 606 -23.45 21.65 -0.36
CA GLY A 606 -24.74 21.17 -0.83
C GLY A 606 -25.04 19.75 -0.35
N HIS A 607 -26.35 19.44 -0.29
CA HIS A 607 -26.86 18.08 -0.35
C HIS A 607 -27.03 17.74 -1.83
N VAL A 608 -25.94 17.47 -2.54
CA VAL A 608 -26.12 16.68 -3.76
C VAL A 608 -26.10 15.25 -3.26
N GLU A 609 -27.27 14.59 -3.18
CA GLU A 609 -27.26 13.14 -2.97
C GLU A 609 -26.32 12.52 -4.01
N MET A 610 -25.44 11.62 -3.58
CA MET A 610 -24.62 10.86 -4.52
C MET A 610 -25.56 10.27 -5.57
N THR A 611 -25.21 10.46 -6.84
CA THR A 611 -25.95 9.86 -7.93
C THR A 611 -25.97 8.33 -7.77
N PRO A 612 -26.95 7.62 -8.34
CA PRO A 612 -26.95 6.15 -8.32
C PRO A 612 -25.63 5.56 -8.84
N ALA A 613 -25.00 6.19 -9.83
CA ALA A 613 -23.69 5.79 -10.34
C ALA A 613 -22.56 5.94 -9.30
N GLU A 614 -22.54 7.05 -8.55
CA GLU A 614 -21.58 7.26 -7.46
C GLU A 614 -21.83 6.29 -6.31
N HIS A 615 -23.09 5.99 -5.97
CA HIS A 615 -23.42 4.95 -5.01
C HIS A 615 -22.94 3.57 -5.45
N LYS A 616 -23.14 3.19 -6.72
CA LYS A 616 -22.60 1.94 -7.26
C LYS A 616 -21.08 1.90 -7.17
N ALA A 617 -20.38 2.94 -7.64
CA ALA A 617 -18.93 3.02 -7.57
C ALA A 617 -18.42 2.90 -6.12
N ARG A 618 -19.15 3.49 -5.16
CA ARG A 618 -18.85 3.39 -3.73
C ARG A 618 -19.12 2.01 -3.16
N GLY A 619 -20.21 1.36 -3.56
CA GLY A 619 -20.50 -0.02 -3.19
C GLY A 619 -19.38 -0.97 -3.65
N VAL A 620 -18.95 -0.84 -4.91
CA VAL A 620 -17.82 -1.62 -5.46
C VAL A 620 -16.55 -1.36 -4.65
N LEU A 621 -16.28 -0.09 -4.31
CA LEU A 621 -15.14 0.27 -3.46
C LEU A 621 -15.17 -0.49 -2.12
N TYR A 622 -16.33 -0.52 -1.44
CA TYR A 622 -16.47 -1.24 -0.16
C TYR A 622 -16.34 -2.75 -0.32
N VAL A 623 -16.85 -3.36 -1.40
CA VAL A 623 -16.61 -4.79 -1.68
C VAL A 623 -15.11 -5.04 -1.80
N THR A 624 -14.39 -4.24 -2.59
CA THR A 624 -12.93 -4.37 -2.72
C THR A 624 -12.23 -4.18 -1.37
N GLN A 625 -12.71 -3.25 -0.54
CA GLN A 625 -12.21 -3.03 0.81
C GLN A 625 -12.42 -4.26 1.69
N ALA A 626 -13.62 -4.84 1.66
CA ALA A 626 -13.96 -6.03 2.42
C ALA A 626 -13.16 -7.25 1.97
N LEU A 627 -12.96 -7.43 0.65
CA LEU A 627 -12.12 -8.49 0.11
C LEU A 627 -10.65 -8.32 0.50
N ASN A 628 -10.11 -7.10 0.42
CA ASN A 628 -8.76 -6.80 0.89
C ASN A 628 -8.62 -7.02 2.40
N MET A 629 -9.63 -6.61 3.18
CA MET A 629 -9.68 -6.87 4.62
C MET A 629 -9.68 -8.37 4.90
N SER A 630 -10.46 -9.16 4.15
CA SER A 630 -10.48 -10.62 4.28
C SER A 630 -9.13 -11.24 3.93
N ARG A 631 -8.49 -10.81 2.83
CA ARG A 631 -7.14 -11.28 2.43
C ARG A 631 -6.08 -10.91 3.46
N ASN A 632 -6.20 -9.72 4.05
CA ASN A 632 -5.31 -9.24 5.11
C ASN A 632 -5.67 -9.76 6.50
N MET A 633 -6.58 -10.75 6.58
CA MET A 633 -7.00 -11.43 7.81
C MET A 633 -7.64 -10.51 8.86
N ALA A 634 -8.24 -9.40 8.44
CA ALA A 634 -8.99 -8.54 9.36
C ALA A 634 -10.17 -9.32 10.00
N PRO A 635 -10.64 -8.91 11.20
CA PRO A 635 -11.75 -9.56 11.88
C PRO A 635 -12.95 -9.70 10.95
N PHE A 636 -13.49 -10.92 10.88
CA PHE A 636 -14.59 -11.21 9.97
C PHE A 636 -15.83 -10.33 10.22
N SER A 637 -16.03 -9.87 11.46
CA SER A 637 -17.05 -8.86 11.79
C SER A 637 -16.88 -7.56 11.00
N ASN A 638 -15.65 -7.10 10.81
CA ASN A 638 -15.32 -5.89 10.05
C ASN A 638 -15.50 -6.13 8.54
N VAL A 639 -15.06 -7.29 8.04
CA VAL A 639 -15.27 -7.73 6.64
C VAL A 639 -16.76 -7.76 6.32
N LYS A 640 -17.55 -8.44 7.16
CA LYS A 640 -19.00 -8.52 7.05
C LYS A 640 -19.63 -7.13 7.13
N GLY A 641 -19.21 -6.29 8.07
CA GLY A 641 -19.67 -4.91 8.17
C GLY A 641 -19.49 -4.13 6.87
N LYS A 642 -18.33 -4.27 6.22
CA LYS A 642 -18.05 -3.62 4.93
C LYS A 642 -18.85 -4.18 3.77
N PHE A 643 -19.10 -5.49 3.72
CA PHE A 643 -20.04 -6.06 2.76
C PHE A 643 -21.47 -5.53 2.97
N MET A 644 -21.93 -5.39 4.21
CA MET A 644 -23.23 -4.79 4.50
C MET A 644 -23.31 -3.32 4.06
N GLU A 645 -22.24 -2.54 4.28
CA GLU A 645 -22.14 -1.18 3.74
C GLU A 645 -22.23 -1.19 2.20
N ALA A 646 -21.52 -2.10 1.53
CA ALA A 646 -21.58 -2.28 0.07
C ALA A 646 -22.99 -2.60 -0.44
N MET A 647 -23.64 -3.60 0.16
CA MET A 647 -25.02 -3.98 -0.14
C MET A 647 -25.96 -2.78 0.00
N SER A 648 -25.80 -2.00 1.07
CA SER A 648 -26.60 -0.79 1.29
C SER A 648 -26.44 0.26 0.19
N ARG A 649 -25.34 0.23 -0.58
CA ARG A 649 -25.11 1.14 -1.71
C ARG A 649 -25.71 0.61 -3.01
N PHE A 650 -25.79 -0.71 -3.18
CA PHE A 650 -26.42 -1.34 -4.35
C PHE A 650 -27.95 -1.41 -4.26
N ALA A 651 -28.49 -1.28 -3.05
CA ALA A 651 -29.91 -1.35 -2.76
C ALA A 651 -30.78 -0.36 -3.60
N PRO A 652 -32.08 -0.67 -3.80
CA PRO A 652 -32.99 0.11 -4.65
C PRO A 652 -33.08 1.60 -4.33
N GLU A 653 -32.95 1.95 -3.05
CA GLU A 653 -33.01 3.32 -2.54
C GLU A 653 -31.76 4.17 -2.84
N LYS A 654 -30.67 3.56 -3.32
CA LYS A 654 -29.40 4.25 -3.64
C LYS A 654 -28.94 3.94 -5.07
N GLY A 655 -28.09 2.94 -5.23
CA GLY A 655 -27.51 2.57 -6.52
C GLY A 655 -28.53 1.92 -7.46
N ASN A 656 -29.54 1.23 -6.92
CA ASN A 656 -30.52 0.45 -7.69
C ASN A 656 -29.85 -0.51 -8.68
N ASP A 657 -29.01 -1.41 -8.14
CA ASP A 657 -28.29 -2.42 -8.91
C ASP A 657 -28.47 -3.80 -8.28
N LYS A 658 -29.50 -4.51 -8.75
CA LYS A 658 -29.84 -5.84 -8.23
C LYS A 658 -28.73 -6.87 -8.50
N ASP A 659 -28.08 -6.81 -9.65
CA ASP A 659 -27.04 -7.77 -10.02
C ASP A 659 -25.81 -7.64 -9.09
N LEU A 660 -25.37 -6.40 -8.82
CA LEU A 660 -24.29 -6.16 -7.87
C LEU A 660 -24.70 -6.52 -6.43
N LEU A 661 -25.95 -6.28 -6.05
CA LEU A 661 -26.46 -6.67 -4.73
C LEU A 661 -26.43 -8.19 -4.55
N ASP A 662 -27.01 -8.95 -5.49
CA ASP A 662 -27.07 -10.41 -5.45
C ASP A 662 -25.65 -11.02 -5.44
N LYS A 663 -24.71 -10.46 -6.22
CA LYS A 663 -23.29 -10.87 -6.21
C LYS A 663 -22.60 -10.57 -4.88
N CYS A 664 -22.86 -9.40 -4.31
CA CYS A 664 -22.31 -8.98 -3.02
C CYS A 664 -22.78 -9.89 -1.89
N GLU A 665 -24.06 -10.28 -1.90
CA GLU A 665 -24.64 -11.27 -0.97
C GLU A 665 -23.96 -12.63 -1.10
N LYS A 666 -23.78 -13.09 -2.34
CA LYS A 666 -23.15 -14.39 -2.61
C LYS A 666 -21.69 -14.45 -2.16
N HIS A 667 -20.92 -13.37 -2.38
CA HIS A 667 -19.56 -13.25 -1.83
C HIS A 667 -19.54 -13.29 -0.30
N LEU A 668 -20.45 -12.55 0.35
CA LEU A 668 -20.51 -12.56 1.80
C LEU A 668 -20.86 -13.94 2.35
N ASP A 669 -21.77 -14.68 1.71
CA ASP A 669 -22.11 -16.05 2.09
C ASP A 669 -20.90 -16.99 1.96
N ALA A 670 -20.20 -16.94 0.82
CA ALA A 670 -18.98 -17.71 0.59
C ALA A 670 -17.91 -17.42 1.65
N LEU A 671 -17.60 -16.14 1.90
CA LEU A 671 -16.63 -15.75 2.93
C LEU A 671 -17.05 -16.18 4.33
N THR A 672 -18.35 -16.14 4.64
CA THR A 672 -18.88 -16.62 5.93
C THR A 672 -18.61 -18.11 6.11
N LYS A 673 -18.90 -18.92 5.09
CA LYS A 673 -18.68 -20.37 5.13
C LYS A 673 -17.19 -20.72 5.14
N MET A 674 -16.37 -20.03 4.35
CA MET A 674 -14.91 -20.17 4.36
C MET A 674 -14.33 -19.86 5.75
N HIS A 675 -14.73 -18.75 6.39
CA HIS A 675 -14.29 -18.43 7.75
C HIS A 675 -14.78 -19.47 8.77
N GLY A 676 -15.98 -20.01 8.59
CA GLY A 676 -16.48 -21.13 9.38
C GLY A 676 -15.58 -22.36 9.31
N LEU A 677 -15.17 -22.74 8.09
CA LEU A 677 -14.22 -23.83 7.84
C LEU A 677 -12.85 -23.58 8.48
N MET A 678 -12.28 -22.37 8.28
CA MET A 678 -10.99 -21.99 8.86
C MET A 678 -11.03 -22.04 10.39
N LYS A 679 -12.09 -21.50 10.99
CA LYS A 679 -12.28 -21.51 12.44
C LYS A 679 -12.41 -22.94 12.97
N PHE A 680 -13.22 -23.78 12.32
CA PHE A 680 -13.37 -25.18 12.68
C PHE A 680 -12.03 -25.91 12.63
N ALA A 681 -11.27 -25.78 11.54
CA ALA A 681 -9.95 -26.40 11.41
C ALA A 681 -8.98 -25.94 12.51
N LYS A 682 -8.97 -24.64 12.84
CA LYS A 682 -8.11 -24.08 13.90
C LYS A 682 -8.48 -24.63 15.29
N GLU A 683 -9.76 -24.69 15.63
CA GLU A 683 -10.22 -25.16 16.95
C GLU A 683 -10.07 -26.69 17.09
N SER A 684 -10.42 -27.40 16.02
CA SER A 684 -10.55 -28.86 15.98
C SER A 684 -9.29 -29.60 15.58
N PHE A 685 -8.31 -28.99 14.90
CA PHE A 685 -7.12 -29.72 14.42
C PHE A 685 -5.79 -29.07 14.82
N LEU A 686 -5.72 -27.76 15.01
CA LEU A 686 -4.45 -27.10 15.32
C LEU A 686 -4.00 -27.37 16.77
N ARG A 687 -2.79 -27.94 16.93
CA ARG A 687 -2.14 -28.18 18.23
C ARG A 687 -0.64 -27.92 18.10
N GLY A 688 -0.09 -26.99 18.89
CA GLY A 688 1.35 -26.73 18.91
C GLY A 688 1.92 -26.24 17.58
N GLY A 689 1.17 -25.46 16.80
CA GLY A 689 1.61 -24.89 15.52
C GLY A 689 1.44 -25.80 14.30
N ALA A 690 0.96 -27.04 14.47
CA ALA A 690 0.70 -27.97 13.38
C ALA A 690 -0.71 -28.58 13.47
N TYR A 691 -1.26 -28.99 12.31
CA TYR A 691 -2.53 -29.70 12.25
C TYR A 691 -2.35 -31.16 12.66
N ASN A 692 -3.19 -31.64 13.58
CA ASN A 692 -3.19 -33.02 14.05
C ASN A 692 -4.61 -33.60 14.08
N LEU A 693 -4.86 -34.55 13.18
CA LEU A 693 -6.14 -35.21 12.95
C LEU A 693 -6.24 -36.59 13.66
N GLU A 694 -5.21 -37.01 14.39
CA GLU A 694 -5.17 -38.33 15.02
C GLU A 694 -6.27 -38.47 16.08
N GLY A 695 -7.08 -39.53 15.94
CA GLY A 695 -8.21 -39.82 16.84
C GLY A 695 -9.44 -38.91 16.67
N ARG A 696 -9.45 -38.00 15.69
CA ARG A 696 -10.52 -37.00 15.48
C ARG A 696 -11.43 -37.32 14.29
N PHE A 697 -11.83 -38.58 14.18
CA PHE A 697 -12.58 -39.05 13.00
C PHE A 697 -13.93 -38.32 12.82
N ALA A 698 -14.64 -38.03 13.91
CA ALA A 698 -15.93 -37.34 13.84
C ALA A 698 -15.77 -35.90 13.33
N GLU A 699 -14.76 -35.19 13.82
CA GLU A 699 -14.45 -33.82 13.41
C GLU A 699 -13.96 -33.77 11.95
N VAL A 700 -13.22 -34.79 11.49
CA VAL A 700 -12.81 -34.89 10.07
C VAL A 700 -14.02 -35.06 9.16
N LEU A 701 -15.02 -35.88 9.53
CA LEU A 701 -16.26 -36.02 8.76
C LEU A 701 -17.08 -34.71 8.75
N GLU A 702 -17.13 -34.00 9.86
CA GLU A 702 -17.80 -32.69 9.94
C GLU A 702 -17.09 -31.65 9.05
N PHE A 703 -15.76 -31.61 9.08
CA PHE A 703 -14.95 -30.75 8.21
C PHE A 703 -15.16 -31.09 6.73
N GLU A 704 -15.19 -32.37 6.38
CA GLU A 704 -15.50 -32.84 5.03
C GLU A 704 -16.88 -32.38 4.57
N GLN A 705 -17.90 -32.54 5.42
CA GLN A 705 -19.25 -32.12 5.12
C GLN A 705 -19.31 -30.60 4.89
N MET A 706 -18.70 -29.81 5.77
CA MET A 706 -18.65 -28.34 5.61
C MET A 706 -17.96 -27.93 4.30
N ALA A 707 -16.86 -28.60 3.95
CA ALA A 707 -16.13 -28.36 2.71
C ALA A 707 -16.96 -28.74 1.47
N SER A 708 -17.62 -29.88 1.53
CA SER A 708 -18.52 -30.36 0.47
C SER A 708 -19.70 -29.41 0.25
N GLU A 709 -20.32 -28.93 1.33
CA GLU A 709 -21.39 -27.93 1.27
C GLU A 709 -20.88 -26.63 0.64
N PHE A 710 -19.69 -26.16 1.03
CA PHE A 710 -19.06 -24.98 0.43
C PHE A 710 -18.84 -25.16 -1.08
N PHE A 711 -18.17 -26.23 -1.52
CA PHE A 711 -17.90 -26.44 -2.94
C PHE A 711 -19.18 -26.68 -3.73
N SER A 712 -20.14 -27.45 -3.22
CA SER A 712 -21.41 -27.68 -3.94
C SER A 712 -22.16 -26.39 -4.27
N GLN A 713 -22.01 -25.36 -3.43
CA GLN A 713 -22.71 -24.09 -3.59
C GLN A 713 -21.93 -23.09 -4.45
N PHE A 714 -20.59 -23.11 -4.39
CA PHE A 714 -19.76 -22.05 -4.97
C PHE A 714 -18.82 -22.50 -6.08
N LEU A 715 -18.52 -23.80 -6.22
CA LEU A 715 -17.46 -24.30 -7.10
C LEU A 715 -17.63 -23.90 -8.57
N CYS A 716 -18.87 -23.82 -9.06
CA CYS A 716 -19.17 -23.42 -10.45
C CYS A 716 -19.33 -21.89 -10.61
N ASP A 717 -19.06 -21.11 -9.57
CA ASP A 717 -19.16 -19.66 -9.61
C ASP A 717 -17.81 -19.04 -9.97
N SER A 718 -17.73 -18.57 -11.22
CA SER A 718 -16.56 -17.84 -11.74
C SER A 718 -16.15 -16.61 -10.93
N PHE A 719 -17.02 -16.07 -10.07
CA PHE A 719 -16.73 -14.91 -9.23
C PHE A 719 -16.04 -15.29 -7.91
N LEU A 720 -16.11 -16.56 -7.49
CA LEU A 720 -15.65 -17.04 -6.17
C LEU A 720 -14.34 -17.85 -6.23
N VAL A 721 -13.62 -17.80 -7.35
CA VAL A 721 -12.41 -18.60 -7.58
C VAL A 721 -11.36 -18.37 -6.48
N THR A 722 -11.23 -17.15 -5.96
CA THR A 722 -10.26 -16.87 -4.89
C THR A 722 -10.64 -17.57 -3.59
N GLU A 723 -11.91 -17.50 -3.19
CA GLU A 723 -12.44 -18.15 -2.00
C GLU A 723 -12.41 -19.67 -2.13
N ILE A 724 -12.75 -20.20 -3.31
CA ILE A 724 -12.65 -21.64 -3.64
C ILE A 724 -11.21 -22.11 -3.50
N HIS A 725 -10.28 -21.38 -4.09
CA HIS A 725 -8.86 -21.70 -4.02
C HIS A 725 -8.33 -21.64 -2.59
N ALA A 726 -8.75 -20.65 -1.81
CA ALA A 726 -8.38 -20.53 -0.40
C ALA A 726 -8.88 -21.71 0.44
N VAL A 727 -10.13 -22.15 0.23
CA VAL A 727 -10.68 -23.33 0.91
C VAL A 727 -9.96 -24.62 0.47
N ARG A 728 -9.64 -24.76 -0.83
CA ARG A 728 -8.85 -25.91 -1.32
C ARG A 728 -7.48 -25.96 -0.65
N LEU A 729 -6.76 -24.83 -0.59
CA LEU A 729 -5.45 -24.74 0.07
C LEU A 729 -5.54 -25.06 1.56
N LEU A 730 -6.56 -24.55 2.26
CA LEU A 730 -6.81 -24.89 3.66
C LEU A 730 -6.99 -26.40 3.85
N ILE A 731 -7.76 -27.06 2.98
CA ILE A 731 -7.99 -28.51 3.07
C ILE A 731 -6.68 -29.26 2.83
N GLU A 732 -5.94 -28.91 1.78
CA GLU A 732 -4.63 -29.49 1.50
C GLU A 732 -3.71 -29.36 2.71
N GLU A 733 -3.62 -28.17 3.31
CA GLU A 733 -2.80 -27.91 4.49
C GLU A 733 -3.23 -28.73 5.72
N VAL A 734 -4.54 -28.85 5.95
CA VAL A 734 -5.08 -29.59 7.11
C VAL A 734 -4.83 -31.10 6.98
N VAL A 735 -4.89 -31.64 5.76
CA VAL A 735 -4.85 -33.09 5.53
C VAL A 735 -3.49 -33.62 5.09
N ASP A 736 -2.56 -32.75 4.69
CA ASP A 736 -1.23 -33.15 4.21
C ASP A 736 -0.48 -33.96 5.27
N GLY A 737 0.10 -35.10 4.85
CA GLY A 737 0.81 -36.01 5.73
C GLY A 737 -0.07 -36.77 6.74
N THR A 738 -1.40 -36.69 6.64
CA THR A 738 -2.34 -37.40 7.52
C THR A 738 -2.90 -38.68 6.88
N PRO A 739 -3.45 -39.64 7.65
CA PRO A 739 -4.13 -40.81 7.08
C PRO A 739 -5.34 -40.50 6.20
N TYR A 740 -5.87 -39.27 6.27
CA TYR A 740 -7.04 -38.81 5.51
C TYR A 740 -6.67 -38.16 4.18
N GLU A 741 -5.38 -37.94 3.91
CA GLU A 741 -4.87 -37.26 2.71
C GLU A 741 -5.40 -37.90 1.43
N THR A 742 -5.39 -39.24 1.33
CA THR A 742 -5.91 -39.97 0.16
C THR A 742 -7.40 -39.72 -0.11
N HIS A 743 -8.18 -39.46 0.94
CA HIS A 743 -9.62 -39.22 0.81
C HIS A 743 -9.90 -37.82 0.25
N PHE A 744 -9.18 -36.81 0.74
CA PHE A 744 -9.32 -35.42 0.29
C PHE A 744 -8.56 -35.12 -1.00
N LYS A 745 -7.51 -35.88 -1.34
CA LYS A 745 -6.75 -35.75 -2.59
C LYS A 745 -7.63 -35.80 -3.83
N SER A 746 -8.63 -36.70 -3.87
CA SER A 746 -9.56 -36.79 -4.99
C SER A 746 -10.45 -35.55 -5.10
N ILE A 747 -10.88 -34.99 -3.96
CA ILE A 747 -11.71 -33.77 -3.90
C ILE A 747 -10.87 -32.58 -4.36
N CYS A 748 -9.67 -32.38 -3.80
CA CYS A 748 -8.78 -31.28 -4.17
C CYS A 748 -8.33 -31.37 -5.64
N ALA A 749 -8.07 -32.57 -6.17
CA ALA A 749 -7.77 -32.76 -7.59
C ALA A 749 -8.95 -32.37 -8.48
N THR A 750 -10.17 -32.80 -8.13
CA THR A 750 -11.39 -32.45 -8.88
C THR A 750 -11.65 -30.94 -8.83
N VAL A 751 -11.52 -30.33 -7.65
CA VAL A 751 -11.64 -28.87 -7.49
C VAL A 751 -10.57 -28.15 -8.30
N LYS A 752 -9.32 -28.64 -8.31
CA LYS A 752 -8.21 -28.07 -9.08
C LYS A 752 -8.42 -28.17 -10.59
N GLU A 753 -8.94 -29.29 -11.09
CA GLU A 753 -9.30 -29.44 -12.51
C GLU A 753 -10.42 -28.48 -12.90
N LEU A 754 -11.41 -28.30 -12.01
CA LEU A 754 -12.50 -27.35 -12.22
C LEU A 754 -12.02 -25.89 -12.10
N GLU A 755 -11.09 -25.58 -11.19
CA GLU A 755 -10.40 -24.29 -11.08
C GLU A 755 -9.59 -23.97 -12.34
N GLN A 756 -9.06 -24.97 -13.04
CA GLN A 756 -8.34 -24.77 -14.30
C GLN A 756 -9.28 -24.59 -15.51
N ALA A 757 -10.52 -25.05 -15.38
CA ALA A 757 -11.55 -24.95 -16.42
C ALA A 757 -12.42 -23.68 -16.30
N ILE A 758 -12.40 -23.01 -15.14
CA ILE A 758 -13.12 -21.77 -14.77
C ILE A 758 -12.16 -20.59 -14.73
#